data_AF-A0A948D474-F1
#
_entry.id   AF-A0A948D474-F1
#
_cell.length_a   1.000
_cell.length_b   1.000
_cell.length_c   1.000
_cell.angle_alpha   90.00
_cell.angle_beta   90.00
_cell.angle_gamma   90.00
#
_symmetry.space_group_name_H-M   'P 1'
#
loop_
_entity.id
_entity.type
_entity.pdbx_description
1 polymer ?
#
loop_
_entity_poly.entity_id
_entity_poly.type
_entity_poly.pdbx_seq_one_letter_code
_entity_poly.pdbx_strand_id
1 'polypeptide(L)'
;KLIAGLNEKAIQQQAKSNDDTLQKAFLFFKEQKISLSNLVAEIKNDFAPEKCLTVDDDKDLEQKQILLNSLEDLNNGIRAVFATEKLNEGWDVLNLFDIVRLYNSRDAKGNKPGKTTVQEAQLIGRGARYYPFTIADFTDPYRRKYDTDAQNELRILEQLYYHSVTNPRYIQELESVLVREGIMPSRTVQKEIRIKDDFKHSEFWKKGYIFLNSRKQNLGKDVFALSDAKAVFDYNAEVNIFQLPTREAIEKDLFVAGTGVGEKAKTEIKEFKLTALGRHVIRTALMKTPSGQFNELSKIFGNIESAKDFISNEKYLGGIKIKVKGISEQVENLLQTEKLSIAGFVIDKVLKIASKEKKEYYGAKEFKTHLIRKIFENNKVLQLDSESPRAKNMRDFDFGNKEWFAQNEIWGTSEEEAFLRFIDEAIAKLQKKYQDIALLRNEQFFKIYSFDNGEPFYPDFVLFLTEKKTEQEVMYQIFIEPKGDQFLDAQNTFEQSKENWKQKLLLEIENNHTVDLKLENKDFRLIGLPFYNKQLQEKFSEAFERFVGSPKKEKSDLFFSDVIPEATYSKGYLPIYDLQAVATSFREQKTPTIKGWKPMRKKFKEGYFIAQVVGKSMESTISDGSWCLFRTDQGGSRNGKIVLVESRRVTDPETQQSFTIKRYKSEKRQFKDETWIHTKITLSPDNKEFKDIVLKNVREDEFHIAAEFVEVLSR
;
A
#
# COMPACT_ATOMS: atom_id res chain seq x y z
N LYS A 1 -22.29 -34.54 -33.17
CA LYS A 1 -23.66 -34.58 -33.77
C LYS A 1 -24.57 -33.46 -33.25
N LEU A 2 -24.69 -33.26 -31.92
CA LEU A 2 -25.51 -32.18 -31.33
C LEU A 2 -25.08 -30.78 -31.82
N ILE A 3 -23.79 -30.45 -31.71
CA ILE A 3 -23.24 -29.16 -32.16
C ILE A 3 -23.42 -28.95 -33.67
N ALA A 4 -23.09 -29.94 -34.49
CA ALA A 4 -23.27 -29.86 -35.95
C ALA A 4 -24.73 -29.56 -36.35
N GLY A 5 -25.70 -30.11 -35.62
CA GLY A 5 -27.13 -29.90 -35.82
C GLY A 5 -27.72 -28.65 -35.14
N LEU A 6 -26.93 -27.87 -34.41
CA LEU A 6 -27.38 -26.66 -33.72
C LEU A 6 -27.92 -25.64 -34.75
N ASN A 7 -29.04 -25.00 -34.41
CA ASN A 7 -29.70 -24.00 -35.26
C ASN A 7 -30.36 -22.91 -34.39
N GLU A 8 -30.85 -21.85 -35.03
CA GLU A 8 -31.44 -20.70 -34.33
C GLU A 8 -32.64 -21.09 -33.46
N LYS A 9 -33.45 -22.04 -33.92
CA LYS A 9 -34.62 -22.52 -33.16
C LYS A 9 -34.21 -23.18 -31.84
N ALA A 10 -33.11 -23.94 -31.84
CA ALA A 10 -32.57 -24.57 -30.64
C ALA A 10 -32.06 -23.51 -29.63
N ILE A 11 -31.34 -22.49 -30.09
CA ILE A 11 -30.88 -21.38 -29.23
C ILE A 11 -32.07 -20.56 -28.71
N GLN A 12 -33.06 -20.29 -29.55
CA GLN A 12 -34.26 -19.55 -29.16
C GLN A 12 -35.10 -20.26 -28.09
N GLN A 13 -35.05 -21.60 -28.03
CA GLN A 13 -35.66 -22.35 -26.94
C GLN A 13 -34.92 -22.13 -25.62
N GLN A 14 -33.58 -22.05 -25.65
CA GLN A 14 -32.77 -21.76 -24.46
C GLN A 14 -32.99 -20.33 -23.94
N ALA A 15 -33.30 -19.38 -24.82
CA ALA A 15 -33.66 -18.01 -24.43
C ALA A 15 -34.93 -17.92 -23.58
N LYS A 16 -35.74 -18.99 -23.52
CA LYS A 16 -36.94 -19.09 -22.66
C LYS A 16 -36.66 -19.79 -21.32
N SER A 17 -35.40 -20.10 -21.02
CA SER A 17 -35.02 -20.71 -19.75
C SER A 17 -35.29 -19.76 -18.58
N ASN A 18 -35.61 -20.33 -17.42
CA ASN A 18 -35.71 -19.59 -16.15
C ASN A 18 -34.35 -19.42 -15.45
N ASP A 19 -33.26 -19.81 -16.12
CA ASP A 19 -31.90 -19.63 -15.61
C ASP A 19 -31.47 -18.16 -15.72
N ASP A 20 -31.19 -17.52 -14.58
CA ASP A 20 -30.80 -16.11 -14.48
C ASP A 20 -29.52 -15.78 -15.27
N THR A 21 -28.58 -16.73 -15.33
CA THR A 21 -27.31 -16.56 -16.06
C THR A 21 -27.56 -16.51 -17.56
N LEU A 22 -28.34 -17.46 -18.07
CA LEU A 22 -28.71 -17.48 -19.49
C LEU A 22 -29.54 -16.25 -19.86
N GLN A 23 -30.46 -15.80 -19.00
CA GLN A 23 -31.24 -14.58 -19.24
C GLN A 23 -30.32 -13.36 -19.39
N LYS A 24 -29.35 -13.19 -18.48
CA LYS A 24 -28.33 -12.13 -18.57
C LYS A 24 -27.50 -12.21 -19.85
N ALA A 25 -27.06 -13.41 -20.23
CA ALA A 25 -26.30 -13.62 -21.47
C ALA A 25 -27.12 -13.21 -22.72
N PHE A 26 -28.39 -13.60 -22.81
CA PHE A 26 -29.26 -13.22 -23.93
C PHE A 26 -29.56 -11.71 -23.97
N LEU A 27 -29.69 -11.05 -22.81
CA LEU A 27 -29.79 -9.59 -22.73
C LEU A 27 -28.53 -8.93 -23.29
N PHE A 28 -27.35 -9.38 -22.87
CA PHE A 28 -26.06 -8.90 -23.38
C PHE A 28 -25.95 -9.05 -24.91
N PHE A 29 -26.25 -10.23 -25.46
CA PHE A 29 -26.21 -10.45 -26.92
C PHE A 29 -27.14 -9.51 -27.68
N LYS A 30 -28.34 -9.24 -27.12
CA LYS A 30 -29.30 -8.30 -27.70
C LYS A 30 -28.76 -6.87 -27.68
N GLU A 31 -28.17 -6.42 -26.58
CA GLU A 31 -27.59 -5.07 -26.45
C GLU A 31 -26.41 -4.86 -27.40
N GLN A 32 -25.56 -5.88 -27.56
CA GLN A 32 -24.41 -5.88 -28.48
C GLN A 32 -24.81 -6.14 -29.95
N LYS A 33 -26.10 -6.32 -30.25
CA LYS A 33 -26.63 -6.59 -31.59
C LYS A 33 -26.06 -7.87 -32.22
N ILE A 34 -25.78 -8.89 -31.41
CA ILE A 34 -25.33 -10.21 -31.86
C ILE A 34 -26.56 -11.03 -32.25
N SER A 35 -26.64 -11.49 -33.51
CA SER A 35 -27.77 -12.29 -33.99
C SER A 35 -27.68 -13.75 -33.54
N LEU A 36 -28.82 -14.44 -33.51
CA LEU A 36 -28.85 -15.89 -33.22
C LEU A 36 -28.03 -16.69 -34.23
N SER A 37 -28.01 -16.28 -35.51
CA SER A 37 -27.18 -16.90 -36.54
C SER A 37 -25.69 -16.82 -36.20
N ASN A 38 -25.23 -15.68 -35.68
CA ASN A 38 -23.84 -15.50 -35.28
C ASN A 38 -23.49 -16.40 -34.09
N LEU A 39 -24.37 -16.45 -33.08
CA LEU A 39 -24.19 -17.36 -31.93
C LEU A 39 -24.13 -18.83 -32.35
N VAL A 40 -24.99 -19.26 -33.27
CA VAL A 40 -24.94 -20.64 -33.81
C VAL A 40 -23.60 -20.90 -34.49
N ALA A 41 -23.12 -19.98 -35.32
CA ALA A 41 -21.86 -20.13 -36.04
C ALA A 41 -20.67 -20.18 -35.08
N GLU A 42 -20.65 -19.31 -34.08
CA GLU A 42 -19.60 -19.22 -33.06
C GLU A 42 -19.55 -20.49 -32.20
N ILE A 43 -20.68 -20.96 -31.67
CA ILE A 43 -20.74 -22.21 -30.90
C ILE A 43 -20.31 -23.40 -31.75
N LYS A 44 -20.69 -23.46 -33.03
CA LYS A 44 -20.24 -24.52 -33.93
C LYS A 44 -18.73 -24.49 -34.16
N ASN A 45 -18.15 -23.31 -34.29
CA ASN A 45 -16.72 -23.11 -34.47
C ASN A 45 -15.93 -23.42 -33.19
N ASP A 46 -16.45 -23.04 -32.02
CA ASP A 46 -15.77 -23.24 -30.74
C ASP A 46 -15.83 -24.68 -30.26
N PHE A 47 -16.90 -25.40 -30.57
CA PHE A 47 -17.03 -26.83 -30.27
C PHE A 47 -16.80 -27.72 -31.51
N ALA A 48 -15.96 -27.26 -32.44
CA ALA A 48 -15.52 -28.05 -33.58
C ALA A 48 -14.67 -29.25 -33.12
N PRO A 49 -14.61 -30.36 -33.89
CA PRO A 49 -13.90 -31.57 -33.48
C PRO A 49 -12.44 -31.34 -33.08
N GLU A 50 -11.72 -30.47 -33.76
CA GLU A 50 -10.33 -30.10 -33.48
C GLU A 50 -10.12 -29.33 -32.16
N LYS A 51 -11.19 -28.75 -31.60
CA LYS A 51 -11.20 -28.08 -30.29
C LYS A 51 -11.75 -28.98 -29.18
N CYS A 52 -12.03 -30.24 -29.49
CA CYS A 52 -12.54 -31.24 -28.55
C CYS A 52 -11.46 -32.31 -28.29
N LEU A 53 -11.12 -32.53 -27.03
CA LEU A 53 -10.05 -33.45 -26.63
C LEU A 53 -10.61 -34.71 -25.95
N THR A 54 -10.07 -35.88 -26.29
CA THR A 54 -10.34 -37.14 -25.57
C THR A 54 -9.06 -37.63 -24.89
N VAL A 55 -9.11 -37.76 -23.57
CA VAL A 55 -7.92 -37.99 -22.72
C VAL A 55 -7.68 -39.46 -22.38
N ASP A 56 -8.58 -40.34 -22.79
CA ASP A 56 -8.53 -41.76 -22.44
C ASP A 56 -7.53 -42.55 -23.32
N ASP A 57 -7.28 -42.13 -24.57
CA ASP A 57 -6.37 -42.80 -25.51
C ASP A 57 -4.88 -42.57 -25.17
N ASP A 58 -4.10 -43.65 -25.10
CA ASP A 58 -2.66 -43.66 -24.76
C ASP A 58 -1.73 -43.13 -25.86
N LYS A 59 -2.27 -42.80 -27.04
CA LYS A 59 -1.51 -42.10 -28.08
C LYS A 59 -1.47 -40.61 -27.74
N ASP A 60 -0.26 -40.05 -27.75
CA ASP A 60 0.04 -38.62 -27.57
C ASP A 60 -0.19 -38.06 -26.15
N LEU A 61 -0.06 -38.90 -25.11
CA LEU A 61 -0.29 -38.52 -23.70
C LEU A 61 0.46 -37.24 -23.29
N GLU A 62 1.73 -37.08 -23.72
CA GLU A 62 2.56 -35.93 -23.39
C GLU A 62 2.03 -34.62 -24.01
N GLN A 63 1.64 -34.64 -25.29
CA GLN A 63 1.04 -33.47 -25.96
C GLN A 63 -0.32 -33.11 -25.38
N LYS A 64 -1.15 -34.13 -25.10
CA LYS A 64 -2.45 -33.93 -24.46
C LYS A 64 -2.28 -33.34 -23.06
N GLN A 65 -1.29 -33.78 -22.30
CA GLN A 65 -1.00 -33.24 -20.96
C GLN A 65 -0.54 -31.77 -21.03
N ILE A 66 0.28 -31.40 -22.03
CA ILE A 66 0.66 -30.00 -22.26
C ILE A 66 -0.58 -29.15 -22.56
N LEU A 67 -1.46 -29.58 -23.47
CA LEU A 67 -2.70 -28.86 -23.81
C LEU A 67 -3.65 -28.74 -22.62
N LEU A 68 -3.76 -29.78 -21.80
CA LEU A 68 -4.61 -29.79 -20.61
C LEU A 68 -4.10 -28.85 -19.50
N ASN A 69 -2.78 -28.72 -19.35
CA ASN A 69 -2.15 -27.86 -18.36
C ASN A 69 -1.94 -26.42 -18.86
N SER A 70 -2.43 -26.07 -20.05
CA SER A 70 -2.32 -24.73 -20.66
C SER A 70 -3.66 -24.25 -21.22
N LEU A 71 -4.78 -24.69 -20.66
CA LEU A 71 -6.13 -24.34 -21.15
C LEU A 71 -6.41 -22.82 -21.11
N GLU A 72 -5.65 -22.08 -20.30
CA GLU A 72 -5.67 -20.63 -20.16
C GLU A 72 -4.82 -19.87 -21.19
N ASP A 73 -3.93 -20.55 -21.94
CA ASP A 73 -3.13 -19.90 -22.98
C ASP A 73 -4.07 -19.40 -24.09
N LEU A 74 -3.88 -18.15 -24.51
CA LEU A 74 -4.62 -17.53 -25.61
C LEU A 74 -4.51 -18.31 -26.92
N ASN A 75 -3.45 -19.10 -27.09
CA ASN A 75 -3.23 -19.96 -28.25
C ASN A 75 -3.86 -21.35 -28.08
N ASN A 76 -4.40 -21.68 -26.91
CA ASN A 76 -5.07 -22.94 -26.66
C ASN A 76 -6.55 -22.88 -27.09
N GLY A 77 -6.84 -23.59 -28.18
CA GLY A 77 -8.18 -23.63 -28.77
C GLY A 77 -9.14 -24.64 -28.14
N ILE A 78 -8.71 -25.45 -27.16
CA ILE A 78 -9.56 -26.51 -26.60
C ILE A 78 -10.77 -25.91 -25.85
N ARG A 79 -11.96 -26.48 -26.06
CA ARG A 79 -13.24 -26.04 -25.47
C ARG A 79 -14.04 -27.14 -24.80
N ALA A 80 -13.79 -28.41 -25.15
CA ALA A 80 -14.43 -29.55 -24.50
C ALA A 80 -13.45 -30.69 -24.29
N VAL A 81 -13.52 -31.34 -23.12
CA VAL A 81 -12.69 -32.49 -22.75
C VAL A 81 -13.60 -33.66 -22.39
N PHE A 82 -13.36 -34.81 -23.01
CA PHE A 82 -14.06 -36.07 -22.72
C PHE A 82 -13.12 -37.02 -21.97
N ALA A 83 -13.54 -37.46 -20.79
CA ALA A 83 -12.79 -38.35 -19.91
C ALA A 83 -13.68 -39.45 -19.31
N THR A 84 -13.16 -40.67 -19.22
CA THR A 84 -13.83 -41.81 -18.56
C THR A 84 -13.40 -42.00 -17.10
N GLU A 85 -12.09 -41.98 -16.82
CA GLU A 85 -11.54 -42.15 -15.46
C GLU A 85 -10.34 -41.25 -15.13
N LYS A 86 -9.59 -40.75 -16.12
CA LYS A 86 -8.27 -40.09 -15.99
C LYS A 86 -8.26 -38.70 -15.32
N LEU A 87 -9.28 -38.32 -14.55
CA LEU A 87 -9.30 -37.05 -13.82
C LEU A 87 -8.56 -37.08 -12.47
N ASN A 88 -7.77 -38.11 -12.22
CA ASN A 88 -7.11 -38.35 -10.94
C ASN A 88 -5.58 -38.26 -11.10
N GLU A 89 -4.99 -37.30 -10.37
CA GLU A 89 -3.55 -37.03 -10.15
C GLU A 89 -2.71 -36.66 -11.39
N GLY A 90 -2.38 -35.37 -11.54
CA GLY A 90 -1.40 -34.85 -12.51
C GLY A 90 -1.91 -33.79 -13.52
N TRP A 91 -3.21 -33.52 -13.53
CA TRP A 91 -3.84 -32.46 -14.34
C TRP A 91 -4.31 -31.30 -13.47
N ASP A 92 -4.07 -30.08 -13.96
CA ASP A 92 -4.57 -28.85 -13.34
C ASP A 92 -5.98 -28.47 -13.86
N VAL A 93 -6.99 -28.68 -13.02
CA VAL A 93 -8.43 -28.47 -13.36
C VAL A 93 -8.90 -27.03 -13.17
N LEU A 94 -7.98 -26.07 -12.98
CA LEU A 94 -8.27 -24.70 -12.50
C LEU A 94 -8.98 -23.80 -13.53
N ASN A 95 -9.25 -24.30 -14.73
CA ASN A 95 -9.83 -23.51 -15.82
C ASN A 95 -11.08 -24.18 -16.42
N LEU A 96 -11.74 -25.05 -15.65
CA LEU A 96 -13.03 -25.60 -16.02
C LEU A 96 -14.16 -24.68 -15.57
N PHE A 97 -15.07 -24.36 -16.49
CA PHE A 97 -16.31 -23.62 -16.18
C PHE A 97 -17.48 -24.55 -15.89
N ASP A 98 -17.53 -25.68 -16.62
CA ASP A 98 -18.61 -26.64 -16.52
C ASP A 98 -18.05 -28.07 -16.44
N ILE A 99 -18.68 -28.90 -15.60
CA ILE A 99 -18.43 -30.34 -15.54
C ILE A 99 -19.75 -31.05 -15.82
N VAL A 100 -19.78 -31.90 -16.84
CA VAL A 100 -20.99 -32.64 -17.23
C VAL A 100 -20.82 -34.12 -16.98
N ARG A 101 -21.61 -34.66 -16.05
CA ARG A 101 -21.68 -36.08 -15.75
C ARG A 101 -22.64 -36.79 -16.71
N LEU A 102 -22.11 -37.69 -17.53
CA LEU A 102 -22.86 -38.38 -18.60
C LEU A 102 -23.46 -39.74 -18.20
N TYR A 103 -23.23 -40.19 -16.95
CA TYR A 103 -23.74 -41.46 -16.43
C TYR A 103 -24.62 -41.28 -15.19
N ASN A 104 -25.40 -42.30 -14.86
CA ASN A 104 -26.38 -42.28 -13.75
C ASN A 104 -26.16 -43.40 -12.71
N SER A 105 -25.04 -44.12 -12.78
CA SER A 105 -24.68 -45.14 -11.79
C SER A 105 -24.31 -44.52 -10.43
N ARG A 106 -24.49 -45.29 -9.35
CA ARG A 106 -24.12 -44.93 -7.98
C ARG A 106 -23.50 -46.14 -7.29
N ASP A 107 -22.33 -45.98 -6.71
CA ASP A 107 -21.53 -47.04 -6.07
C ASP A 107 -21.56 -47.00 -4.54
N ALA A 108 -22.43 -46.16 -3.95
CA ALA A 108 -22.63 -46.08 -2.51
C ALA A 108 -23.09 -47.40 -1.88
N LYS A 109 -22.50 -47.74 -0.73
CA LYS A 109 -22.84 -48.93 0.06
C LYS A 109 -23.15 -48.54 1.51
N GLY A 110 -24.37 -48.80 1.96
CA GLY A 110 -24.84 -48.42 3.30
C GLY A 110 -24.83 -46.88 3.48
N ASN A 111 -24.37 -46.42 4.63
CA ASN A 111 -24.24 -44.98 4.95
C ASN A 111 -22.90 -44.35 4.49
N LYS A 112 -22.11 -45.06 3.66
CA LYS A 112 -20.83 -44.55 3.16
C LYS A 112 -20.98 -44.04 1.72
N PRO A 113 -20.53 -42.82 1.40
CA PRO A 113 -20.43 -42.35 0.03
C PRO A 113 -19.61 -43.30 -0.84
N GLY A 114 -20.02 -43.48 -2.08
CA GLY A 114 -19.30 -44.23 -3.09
C GLY A 114 -17.94 -43.62 -3.41
N LYS A 115 -17.01 -44.43 -3.90
CA LYS A 115 -15.66 -43.96 -4.27
C LYS A 115 -15.75 -42.94 -5.40
N THR A 116 -16.65 -43.17 -6.34
CA THR A 116 -16.87 -42.30 -7.50
C THR A 116 -17.34 -40.91 -7.05
N THR A 117 -18.33 -40.84 -6.15
CA THR A 117 -18.84 -39.57 -5.61
C THR A 117 -17.76 -38.77 -4.87
N VAL A 118 -16.87 -39.46 -4.13
CA VAL A 118 -15.75 -38.79 -3.44
C VAL A 118 -14.74 -38.21 -4.44
N GLN A 119 -14.43 -38.94 -5.51
CA GLN A 119 -13.53 -38.44 -6.57
C GLN A 119 -14.15 -37.26 -7.33
N GLU A 120 -15.45 -37.30 -7.61
CA GLU A 120 -16.18 -36.18 -8.21
C GLU A 120 -16.17 -34.94 -7.30
N ALA A 121 -16.40 -35.11 -6.00
CA ALA A 121 -16.30 -34.00 -5.04
C ALA A 121 -14.88 -33.41 -4.98
N GLN A 122 -13.84 -34.25 -5.01
CA GLN A 122 -12.45 -33.79 -5.09
C GLN A 122 -12.15 -33.08 -6.41
N LEU A 123 -12.73 -33.52 -7.53
CA LEU A 123 -12.63 -32.83 -8.81
C LEU A 123 -13.28 -31.44 -8.73
N ILE A 124 -14.48 -31.33 -8.18
CA ILE A 124 -15.17 -30.06 -7.94
C ILE A 124 -14.31 -29.16 -7.04
N GLY A 125 -13.76 -29.70 -5.96
CA GLY A 125 -12.89 -28.96 -5.04
C GLY A 125 -11.58 -28.48 -5.67
N ARG A 126 -10.95 -29.30 -6.53
CA ARG A 126 -9.75 -28.88 -7.29
C ARG A 126 -10.10 -27.88 -8.39
N GLY A 127 -11.25 -28.05 -9.04
CA GLY A 127 -11.79 -27.13 -10.06
C GLY A 127 -12.37 -25.84 -9.46
N ALA A 128 -12.29 -25.65 -8.14
CA ALA A 128 -12.76 -24.45 -7.46
C ALA A 128 -11.85 -23.22 -7.67
N ARG A 129 -10.81 -23.31 -8.51
CA ARG A 129 -10.20 -22.13 -9.11
C ARG A 129 -10.86 -21.89 -10.45
N TYR A 130 -11.25 -20.65 -10.62
CA TYR A 130 -11.95 -20.12 -11.76
C TYR A 130 -11.06 -19.13 -12.50
N TYR A 131 -11.55 -18.63 -13.64
CA TYR A 131 -10.89 -17.65 -14.50
C TYR A 131 -10.04 -16.66 -13.68
N PRO A 132 -8.70 -16.79 -13.67
CA PRO A 132 -7.88 -15.93 -12.84
C PRO A 132 -7.91 -14.51 -13.39
N PHE A 133 -8.47 -13.57 -12.64
CA PHE A 133 -8.51 -12.17 -13.03
C PHE A 133 -8.13 -11.27 -11.86
N THR A 134 -7.39 -10.21 -12.20
CA THR A 134 -7.22 -9.07 -11.32
C THR A 134 -8.23 -8.00 -11.71
N ILE A 135 -8.79 -7.35 -10.70
CA ILE A 135 -9.34 -6.02 -10.86
C ILE A 135 -8.48 -5.08 -10.03
N ALA A 136 -8.66 -3.77 -10.18
CA ALA A 136 -7.94 -2.81 -9.35
C ALA A 136 -7.95 -3.22 -7.86
N ASP A 137 -9.07 -3.81 -7.43
CA ASP A 137 -9.45 -4.25 -6.07
C ASP A 137 -8.76 -5.49 -5.55
N PHE A 138 -8.23 -6.33 -6.43
CA PHE A 138 -7.65 -7.63 -6.07
C PHE A 138 -6.43 -7.89 -6.94
N THR A 139 -5.25 -7.81 -6.32
CA THR A 139 -3.96 -8.01 -6.99
C THR A 139 -3.59 -9.49 -7.14
N ASP A 140 -4.19 -10.37 -6.32
CA ASP A 140 -4.06 -11.82 -6.47
C ASP A 140 -5.13 -12.34 -7.42
N PRO A 141 -4.77 -12.74 -8.66
CA PRO A 141 -5.73 -13.26 -9.62
C PRO A 141 -6.33 -14.61 -9.19
N TYR A 142 -5.66 -15.36 -8.32
CA TYR A 142 -6.04 -16.72 -7.94
C TYR A 142 -6.94 -16.80 -6.71
N ARG A 143 -7.35 -15.65 -6.17
CA ARG A 143 -8.26 -15.55 -5.04
C ARG A 143 -9.67 -15.19 -5.50
N ARG A 144 -10.67 -15.93 -4.99
CA ARG A 144 -12.10 -15.63 -5.17
C ARG A 144 -12.48 -14.35 -4.41
N LYS A 145 -13.36 -13.55 -4.99
CA LYS A 145 -13.65 -12.17 -4.59
C LYS A 145 -15.12 -12.00 -4.20
N TYR A 146 -16.04 -12.79 -4.75
CA TYR A 146 -17.49 -12.57 -4.69
C TYR A 146 -18.29 -13.73 -4.07
N ASP A 147 -17.66 -14.54 -3.21
CA ASP A 147 -18.33 -15.70 -2.57
C ASP A 147 -19.59 -15.31 -1.80
N THR A 148 -19.56 -14.18 -1.09
CA THR A 148 -20.68 -13.68 -0.29
C THR A 148 -21.57 -12.68 -1.02
N ASP A 149 -21.15 -12.19 -2.19
CA ASP A 149 -21.81 -11.13 -2.96
C ASP A 149 -22.48 -11.70 -4.21
N ALA A 150 -23.65 -12.31 -4.01
CA ALA A 150 -24.37 -13.03 -5.06
C ALA A 150 -24.84 -12.15 -6.23
N GLN A 151 -24.88 -10.83 -6.04
CA GLN A 151 -25.38 -9.88 -7.03
C GLN A 151 -24.29 -9.26 -7.89
N ASN A 152 -23.01 -9.52 -7.58
CA ASN A 152 -21.91 -8.99 -8.39
C ASN A 152 -21.86 -9.66 -9.77
N GLU A 153 -21.83 -8.86 -10.84
CA GLU A 153 -21.80 -9.38 -12.21
C GLU A 153 -20.55 -10.22 -12.52
N LEU A 154 -19.41 -9.87 -11.94
CA LEU A 154 -18.15 -10.60 -12.13
C LEU A 154 -18.12 -11.93 -11.35
N ARG A 155 -19.10 -12.20 -10.48
CA ARG A 155 -19.20 -13.47 -9.76
C ARG A 155 -19.30 -14.66 -10.72
N ILE A 156 -19.84 -14.47 -11.92
CA ILE A 156 -19.93 -15.55 -12.92
C ILE A 156 -18.55 -16.11 -13.31
N LEU A 157 -17.50 -15.28 -13.24
CA LEU A 157 -16.11 -15.68 -13.47
C LEU A 157 -15.54 -16.49 -12.31
N GLU A 158 -16.29 -16.70 -11.22
CA GLU A 158 -15.90 -17.43 -10.01
C GLU A 158 -16.89 -18.57 -9.66
N GLN A 159 -17.64 -19.07 -10.66
CA GLN A 159 -18.66 -20.13 -10.52
C GLN A 159 -18.39 -21.32 -11.44
N LEU A 160 -18.60 -22.54 -10.88
CA LEU A 160 -18.46 -23.84 -11.57
C LEU A 160 -19.85 -24.42 -11.66
N TYR A 161 -20.29 -24.83 -12.84
CA TYR A 161 -21.52 -25.58 -12.97
C TYR A 161 -21.22 -27.07 -13.06
N TYR A 162 -21.73 -27.82 -12.09
CA TYR A 162 -21.72 -29.28 -12.13
C TYR A 162 -23.08 -29.78 -12.60
N HIS A 163 -23.12 -30.32 -13.83
CA HIS A 163 -24.32 -30.85 -14.45
C HIS A 163 -24.38 -32.37 -14.29
N SER A 164 -25.54 -32.87 -13.85
CA SER A 164 -25.81 -34.31 -13.80
C SER A 164 -27.26 -34.59 -14.17
N VAL A 165 -27.54 -35.85 -14.57
CA VAL A 165 -28.91 -36.34 -14.69
C VAL A 165 -29.57 -36.27 -13.32
N THR A 166 -30.81 -35.78 -13.26
CA THR A 166 -31.54 -35.60 -11.99
C THR A 166 -31.72 -36.93 -11.26
N ASN A 167 -30.88 -37.16 -10.24
CA ASN A 167 -30.92 -38.32 -9.36
C ASN A 167 -30.83 -37.85 -7.90
N PRO A 168 -31.96 -37.77 -7.18
CA PRO A 168 -32.01 -37.17 -5.84
C PRO A 168 -31.07 -37.84 -4.83
N ARG A 169 -30.92 -39.17 -4.91
CA ARG A 169 -30.07 -39.94 -3.98
C ARG A 169 -28.59 -39.68 -4.20
N TYR A 170 -28.20 -39.46 -5.45
CA TYR A 170 -26.82 -39.11 -5.80
C TYR A 170 -26.53 -37.65 -5.42
N ILE A 171 -27.45 -36.72 -5.72
CA ILE A 171 -27.30 -35.31 -5.37
C ILE A 171 -27.10 -35.14 -3.85
N GLN A 172 -27.93 -35.79 -3.04
CA GLN A 172 -27.79 -35.77 -1.57
C GLN A 172 -26.44 -36.32 -1.10
N GLU A 173 -25.94 -37.37 -1.74
CA GLU A 173 -24.65 -37.97 -1.42
C GLU A 173 -23.50 -37.02 -1.78
N LEU A 174 -23.52 -36.43 -2.98
CA LEU A 174 -22.53 -35.46 -3.44
C LEU A 174 -22.51 -34.22 -2.55
N GLU A 175 -23.67 -33.65 -2.24
CA GLU A 175 -23.80 -32.52 -1.31
C GLU A 175 -23.20 -32.86 0.06
N SER A 176 -23.48 -34.07 0.59
CA SER A 176 -22.92 -34.48 1.88
C SER A 176 -21.39 -34.56 1.88
N VAL A 177 -20.79 -34.98 0.76
CA VAL A 177 -19.33 -35.02 0.61
C VAL A 177 -18.79 -33.60 0.47
N LEU A 178 -19.37 -32.76 -0.39
CA LEU A 178 -18.93 -31.37 -0.57
C LEU A 178 -18.98 -30.56 0.73
N VAL A 179 -20.01 -30.78 1.55
CA VAL A 179 -20.12 -30.16 2.88
C VAL A 179 -19.04 -30.69 3.84
N ARG A 180 -18.81 -32.01 3.85
CA ARG A 180 -17.78 -32.63 4.70
C ARG A 180 -16.37 -32.16 4.35
N GLU A 181 -16.08 -31.97 3.06
CA GLU A 181 -14.78 -31.47 2.57
C GLU A 181 -14.66 -29.94 2.69
N GLY A 182 -15.70 -29.24 3.17
CA GLY A 182 -15.69 -27.78 3.35
C GLY A 182 -15.77 -26.98 2.04
N ILE A 183 -16.14 -27.62 0.92
CA ILE A 183 -16.28 -26.99 -0.39
C ILE A 183 -17.61 -26.21 -0.48
N MET A 184 -18.66 -26.72 0.16
CA MET A 184 -20.00 -26.13 0.19
C MET A 184 -20.47 -25.93 1.63
N PRO A 185 -21.16 -24.82 1.96
CA PRO A 185 -21.77 -24.66 3.28
C PRO A 185 -22.89 -25.67 3.50
N SER A 186 -23.02 -26.16 4.74
CA SER A 186 -24.11 -27.09 5.11
C SER A 186 -25.50 -26.48 4.95
N ARG A 187 -25.61 -25.17 5.19
CA ARG A 187 -26.80 -24.38 4.94
C ARG A 187 -26.40 -22.93 4.65
N THR A 188 -26.98 -22.37 3.60
CA THR A 188 -26.84 -20.95 3.29
C THR A 188 -28.03 -20.17 3.84
N VAL A 189 -27.77 -19.02 4.44
CA VAL A 189 -28.77 -18.04 4.84
C VAL A 189 -28.61 -16.77 4.02
N GLN A 190 -29.71 -16.32 3.42
CA GLN A 190 -29.76 -15.04 2.71
C GLN A 190 -30.12 -13.93 3.68
N LYS A 191 -29.37 -12.83 3.64
CA LYS A 191 -29.56 -11.66 4.49
C LYS A 191 -29.56 -10.40 3.66
N GLU A 192 -30.65 -9.65 3.72
CA GLU A 192 -30.80 -8.40 2.99
C GLU A 192 -30.37 -7.22 3.87
N ILE A 193 -29.33 -6.51 3.43
CA ILE A 193 -28.89 -5.26 4.02
C ILE A 193 -29.49 -4.12 3.22
N ARG A 194 -30.26 -3.27 3.90
CA ARG A 194 -30.91 -2.08 3.36
C ARG A 194 -30.82 -0.90 4.31
N ILE A 195 -30.93 0.31 3.77
CA ILE A 195 -31.07 1.51 4.59
C ILE A 195 -32.47 1.52 5.23
N LYS A 196 -32.53 1.80 6.53
CA LYS A 196 -33.79 1.93 7.29
C LYS A 196 -34.68 3.00 6.66
N ASP A 197 -35.98 2.76 6.62
CA ASP A 197 -36.90 3.69 5.97
C ASP A 197 -36.97 5.03 6.71
N ASP A 198 -36.94 5.02 8.05
CA ASP A 198 -36.87 6.23 8.87
C ASP A 198 -35.59 7.04 8.60
N PHE A 199 -34.46 6.36 8.40
CA PHE A 199 -33.20 7.01 8.05
C PHE A 199 -33.27 7.69 6.68
N LYS A 200 -33.99 7.11 5.70
CA LYS A 200 -34.20 7.72 4.37
C LYS A 200 -34.96 9.03 4.43
N HIS A 201 -35.74 9.27 5.48
CA HIS A 201 -36.47 10.52 5.67
C HIS A 201 -35.58 11.65 6.23
N SER A 202 -34.40 11.35 6.77
CA SER A 202 -33.46 12.35 7.29
C SER A 202 -32.95 13.29 6.19
N GLU A 203 -32.67 14.55 6.56
CA GLU A 203 -32.04 15.51 5.63
C GLU A 203 -30.61 15.08 5.28
N PHE A 204 -29.92 14.44 6.23
CA PHE A 204 -28.61 13.83 6.01
C PHE A 204 -28.66 12.81 4.85
N TRP A 205 -29.63 11.90 4.81
CA TRP A 205 -29.73 10.95 3.69
C TRP A 205 -30.04 11.61 2.35
N LYS A 206 -30.97 12.57 2.34
CA LYS A 206 -31.45 13.21 1.11
C LYS A 206 -30.38 14.06 0.42
N LYS A 207 -29.58 14.77 1.21
CA LYS A 207 -28.63 15.82 0.74
C LYS A 207 -27.18 15.59 1.15
N GLY A 208 -26.90 14.58 1.97
CA GLY A 208 -25.57 14.29 2.49
C GLY A 208 -24.62 13.78 1.40
N TYR A 209 -23.36 14.09 1.61
CA TYR A 209 -22.27 13.75 0.71
C TYR A 209 -21.26 12.84 1.39
N ILE A 210 -20.66 11.97 0.59
CA ILE A 210 -19.46 11.21 0.92
C ILE A 210 -18.35 11.63 -0.04
N PHE A 211 -17.17 11.87 0.51
CA PHE A 211 -15.97 12.25 -0.21
C PHE A 211 -15.09 11.02 -0.42
N LEU A 212 -14.78 10.72 -1.67
CA LEU A 212 -14.00 9.54 -2.06
C LEU A 212 -12.88 9.95 -3.01
N ASN A 213 -11.69 9.40 -2.81
CA ASN A 213 -10.61 9.63 -3.76
C ASN A 213 -10.67 8.66 -4.95
N SER A 214 -9.83 8.93 -5.94
CA SER A 214 -9.80 8.16 -7.19
C SER A 214 -8.41 7.61 -7.46
N ARG A 215 -8.35 6.47 -8.15
CA ARG A 215 -7.09 5.91 -8.65
C ARG A 215 -6.66 6.66 -9.90
N LYS A 216 -5.40 7.08 -9.96
CA LYS A 216 -4.79 7.70 -11.14
C LYS A 216 -3.60 6.84 -11.59
N GLN A 217 -3.40 6.76 -12.90
CA GLN A 217 -2.24 6.09 -13.47
C GLN A 217 -0.98 6.91 -13.16
N ASN A 218 0.06 6.26 -12.68
CA ASN A 218 1.34 6.89 -12.49
C ASN A 218 2.09 6.90 -13.84
N LEU A 219 2.54 8.09 -14.23
CA LEU A 219 3.30 8.32 -15.46
C LEU A 219 4.76 8.68 -15.14
N GLY A 220 5.24 8.40 -13.93
CA GLY A 220 6.62 8.63 -13.50
C GLY A 220 7.03 10.11 -13.46
N LYS A 221 6.07 11.04 -13.34
CA LYS A 221 6.33 12.50 -13.40
C LYS A 221 7.15 13.02 -12.22
N ASP A 222 7.20 12.27 -11.14
CA ASP A 222 8.00 12.50 -9.94
C ASP A 222 9.43 11.90 -10.03
N VAL A 223 9.74 11.15 -11.10
CA VAL A 223 11.03 10.49 -11.31
C VAL A 223 11.89 11.32 -12.27
N PHE A 224 12.97 11.92 -11.74
CA PHE A 224 13.87 12.82 -12.47
C PHE A 224 15.27 12.21 -12.71
N ALA A 225 15.60 11.10 -12.05
CA ALA A 225 16.86 10.37 -12.17
C ALA A 225 16.70 8.87 -11.85
N LEU A 226 17.73 8.07 -12.16
CA LEU A 226 17.76 6.65 -11.77
C LEU A 226 17.68 6.44 -10.25
N SER A 227 18.23 7.37 -9.47
CA SER A 227 18.17 7.33 -8.00
C SER A 227 16.75 7.37 -7.46
N ASP A 228 15.87 8.14 -8.11
CA ASP A 228 14.47 8.29 -7.68
C ASP A 228 13.70 6.98 -7.86
N ALA A 229 14.07 6.21 -8.89
CA ALA A 229 13.57 4.84 -9.13
C ALA A 229 14.38 3.76 -8.40
N LYS A 230 15.31 4.14 -7.50
CA LYS A 230 16.29 3.26 -6.82
C LYS A 230 17.10 2.36 -7.76
N ALA A 231 17.16 2.70 -9.05
CA ALA A 231 17.81 1.94 -10.10
C ALA A 231 19.29 2.33 -10.27
N VAL A 232 19.99 2.50 -9.14
CA VAL A 232 21.40 2.90 -9.13
C VAL A 232 22.27 1.69 -9.45
N PHE A 233 23.11 1.81 -10.47
CA PHE A 233 24.05 0.76 -10.87
C PHE A 233 25.39 0.94 -10.13
N ASP A 234 25.63 0.13 -9.09
CA ASP A 234 26.93 0.10 -8.42
C ASP A 234 27.94 -0.69 -9.25
N TYR A 235 28.74 0.02 -10.04
CA TYR A 235 29.75 -0.58 -10.92
C TYR A 235 30.98 -1.14 -10.18
N ASN A 236 31.09 -0.95 -8.85
CA ASN A 236 32.15 -1.53 -8.04
C ASN A 236 31.79 -2.89 -7.45
N ALA A 237 30.51 -3.23 -7.37
CA ALA A 237 30.06 -4.53 -6.91
C ALA A 237 30.58 -5.65 -7.82
N GLU A 238 31.13 -6.73 -7.26
CA GLU A 238 31.71 -7.83 -8.03
C GLU A 238 30.71 -8.43 -9.03
N VAL A 239 29.44 -8.56 -8.62
CA VAL A 239 28.34 -9.05 -9.45
C VAL A 239 28.01 -8.15 -10.65
N ASN A 240 28.53 -6.92 -10.68
CA ASN A 240 28.33 -5.93 -11.73
C ASN A 240 29.58 -5.74 -12.60
N ILE A 241 30.66 -6.48 -12.35
CA ILE A 241 31.81 -6.53 -13.25
C ILE A 241 31.47 -7.45 -14.41
N PHE A 242 31.46 -6.91 -15.64
CA PHE A 242 31.14 -7.69 -16.83
C PHE A 242 32.36 -8.49 -17.28
N GLN A 243 32.25 -9.82 -17.28
CA GLN A 243 33.30 -10.71 -17.77
C GLN A 243 33.10 -10.96 -19.27
N LEU A 244 34.10 -10.60 -20.09
CA LEU A 244 34.10 -10.96 -21.50
C LEU A 244 34.30 -12.49 -21.64
N PRO A 245 33.53 -13.16 -22.51
CA PRO A 245 33.86 -14.51 -22.93
C PRO A 245 35.22 -14.46 -23.64
N THR A 246 36.13 -15.36 -23.27
CA THR A 246 37.43 -15.46 -23.94
C THR A 246 37.20 -15.82 -25.40
N ARG A 247 37.83 -15.09 -26.34
CA ARG A 247 37.69 -15.34 -27.79
C ARG A 247 38.14 -16.77 -28.17
N GLU A 248 38.94 -17.44 -27.34
CA GLU A 248 39.35 -18.84 -27.49
C GLU A 248 38.27 -19.87 -27.11
N ALA A 249 37.25 -19.50 -26.32
CA ALA A 249 36.22 -20.43 -25.85
C ALA A 249 35.17 -20.76 -26.93
N ILE A 250 35.09 -19.99 -28.01
CA ILE A 250 34.11 -20.23 -29.09
C ILE A 250 34.64 -21.20 -30.15
N GLU A 251 35.96 -21.38 -30.27
CA GLU A 251 36.54 -22.31 -31.26
C GLU A 251 36.88 -23.71 -30.69
N LYS A 252 37.14 -23.82 -29.38
CA LYS A 252 37.63 -25.09 -28.79
C LYS A 252 36.59 -26.19 -28.61
N ASP A 253 35.30 -25.89 -28.61
CA ASP A 253 34.25 -26.92 -28.56
C ASP A 253 34.00 -27.60 -29.92
N LEU A 254 34.62 -27.12 -31.02
CA LEU A 254 34.51 -27.76 -32.34
C LEU A 254 35.78 -28.47 -32.84
N PHE A 255 36.96 -28.23 -32.28
CA PHE A 255 38.19 -28.88 -32.75
C PHE A 255 39.15 -29.32 -31.62
N VAL A 256 39.14 -30.63 -31.39
CA VAL A 256 40.27 -31.50 -31.01
C VAL A 256 40.87 -31.34 -29.61
N ALA A 257 40.71 -32.42 -28.83
CA ALA A 257 41.54 -32.76 -27.69
C ALA A 257 43.02 -32.83 -28.10
N GLY A 258 43.80 -31.84 -27.65
CA GLY A 258 45.24 -31.78 -27.89
C GLY A 258 45.94 -30.99 -26.78
N THR A 259 46.82 -31.68 -26.08
CA THR A 259 47.66 -31.20 -24.97
C THR A 259 48.52 -30.00 -25.35
N GLY A 260 48.31 -28.87 -24.65
CA GLY A 260 49.20 -27.73 -24.66
C GLY A 260 48.91 -26.81 -23.47
N VAL A 261 49.85 -26.71 -22.53
CA VAL A 261 49.83 -25.70 -21.47
C VAL A 261 50.22 -24.37 -22.12
N GLY A 262 49.24 -23.65 -22.66
CA GLY A 262 49.42 -22.28 -23.13
C GLY A 262 49.52 -21.31 -21.95
N GLU A 263 50.41 -20.33 -22.04
CA GLU A 263 50.49 -19.21 -21.10
C GLU A 263 49.10 -18.57 -20.93
N LYS A 264 48.61 -18.46 -19.69
CA LYS A 264 47.34 -17.78 -19.43
C LYS A 264 47.48 -16.31 -19.85
N ALA A 265 46.78 -15.94 -20.92
CA ALA A 265 46.70 -14.55 -21.38
C ALA A 265 46.36 -13.62 -20.20
N LYS A 266 47.14 -12.55 -20.03
CA LYS A 266 47.00 -11.62 -18.89
C LYS A 266 45.64 -10.92 -18.96
N THR A 267 44.77 -11.22 -18.00
CA THR A 267 43.48 -10.56 -17.85
C THR A 267 43.60 -9.27 -17.07
N GLU A 268 42.86 -8.24 -17.47
CA GLU A 268 42.77 -6.95 -16.78
C GLU A 268 41.31 -6.54 -16.58
N ILE A 269 41.11 -5.54 -15.72
CA ILE A 269 39.83 -4.89 -15.50
C ILE A 269 39.97 -3.42 -15.91
N LYS A 270 39.11 -2.96 -16.82
CA LYS A 270 39.08 -1.57 -17.27
C LYS A 270 37.71 -0.96 -17.04
N GLU A 271 37.70 0.30 -16.65
CA GLU A 271 36.49 1.09 -16.44
C GLU A 271 36.10 1.82 -17.74
N PHE A 272 34.82 1.75 -18.09
CA PHE A 272 34.24 2.47 -19.21
C PHE A 272 33.05 3.29 -18.73
N LYS A 273 32.88 4.50 -19.29
CA LYS A 273 31.58 5.16 -19.27
C LYS A 273 30.66 4.43 -20.24
N LEU A 274 29.41 4.17 -19.85
CA LEU A 274 28.48 3.42 -20.69
C LEU A 274 28.30 4.08 -22.07
N THR A 275 28.25 5.41 -22.12
CA THR A 275 28.16 6.20 -23.36
C THR A 275 29.35 6.02 -24.31
N ALA A 276 30.52 5.61 -23.81
CA ALA A 276 31.71 5.34 -24.63
C ALA A 276 31.54 4.07 -25.50
N LEU A 277 30.59 3.18 -25.18
CA LEU A 277 30.25 2.03 -26.02
C LEU A 277 29.56 2.45 -27.33
N GLY A 278 29.03 3.67 -27.39
CA GLY A 278 28.37 4.24 -28.56
C GLY A 278 26.85 4.26 -28.45
N ARG A 279 26.24 5.40 -28.78
CA ARG A 279 24.78 5.61 -28.67
C ARG A 279 23.94 4.59 -29.45
N HIS A 280 24.39 4.17 -30.63
CA HIS A 280 23.68 3.19 -31.46
C HIS A 280 23.67 1.79 -30.82
N VAL A 281 24.75 1.42 -30.13
CA VAL A 281 24.85 0.16 -29.38
C VAL A 281 23.87 0.17 -28.21
N ILE A 282 23.88 1.22 -27.39
CA ILE A 282 22.99 1.35 -26.22
C ILE A 282 21.52 1.37 -26.66
N ARG A 283 21.21 2.09 -27.74
CA ARG A 283 19.85 2.09 -28.32
C ARG A 283 19.42 0.71 -28.80
N THR A 284 20.32 -0.03 -29.44
CA THR A 284 20.05 -1.41 -29.90
C THR A 284 19.81 -2.34 -28.71
N ALA A 285 20.59 -2.21 -27.63
CA ALA A 285 20.37 -2.96 -26.40
C ALA A 285 19.00 -2.64 -25.77
N LEU A 286 18.62 -1.35 -25.68
CA LEU A 286 17.29 -0.94 -25.19
C LEU A 286 16.15 -1.55 -26.02
N MET A 287 16.27 -1.58 -27.35
CA MET A 287 15.24 -2.15 -28.23
C MET A 287 15.08 -3.67 -28.07
N LYS A 288 16.15 -4.38 -27.67
CA LYS A 288 16.09 -5.83 -27.40
C LYS A 288 15.47 -6.16 -26.03
N THR A 289 15.31 -5.18 -25.15
CA THR A 289 14.71 -5.34 -23.82
C THR A 289 13.27 -4.84 -23.84
N PRO A 290 12.26 -5.66 -23.48
CA PRO A 290 10.85 -5.22 -23.49
C PRO A 290 10.59 -3.92 -22.71
N SER A 291 11.17 -3.76 -21.51
CA SER A 291 11.07 -2.54 -20.70
C SER A 291 11.94 -1.37 -21.19
N GLY A 292 12.80 -1.60 -22.19
CA GLY A 292 13.67 -0.59 -22.80
C GLY A 292 13.02 0.16 -23.96
N GLN A 293 11.79 -0.22 -24.35
CA GLN A 293 11.01 0.53 -25.33
C GLN A 293 10.61 1.90 -24.77
N PHE A 294 10.58 2.93 -25.61
CA PHE A 294 10.40 4.31 -25.14
C PHE A 294 9.05 4.55 -24.43
N ASN A 295 7.98 3.93 -24.93
CA ASN A 295 6.66 3.95 -24.29
C ASN A 295 6.73 3.38 -22.85
N GLU A 296 7.45 2.28 -22.62
CA GLU A 296 7.62 1.70 -21.28
C GLU A 296 8.55 2.53 -20.40
N LEU A 297 9.65 3.05 -20.95
CA LEU A 297 10.55 3.96 -20.23
C LEU A 297 9.80 5.22 -19.77
N SER A 298 8.94 5.80 -20.63
CA SER A 298 8.18 7.01 -20.30
C SER A 298 7.16 6.80 -19.18
N LYS A 299 6.74 5.56 -18.89
CA LYS A 299 5.87 5.24 -17.75
C LYS A 299 6.64 5.16 -16.43
N ILE A 300 7.96 4.95 -16.49
CA ILE A 300 8.84 4.85 -15.32
C ILE A 300 9.52 6.18 -15.05
N PHE A 301 10.07 6.80 -16.10
CA PHE A 301 10.82 8.06 -16.07
C PHE A 301 10.02 9.11 -16.85
N GLY A 302 8.98 9.67 -16.24
CA GLY A 302 8.00 10.54 -16.91
C GLY A 302 8.56 11.85 -17.47
N ASN A 303 9.76 12.23 -17.06
CA ASN A 303 10.42 13.46 -17.46
C ASN A 303 11.45 13.28 -18.60
N ILE A 304 11.60 12.06 -19.14
CA ILE A 304 12.49 11.84 -20.31
C ILE A 304 11.83 12.40 -21.57
N GLU A 305 12.58 13.20 -22.32
CA GLU A 305 12.05 13.78 -23.57
C GLU A 305 12.12 12.80 -24.74
N SER A 306 13.12 11.90 -24.72
CA SER A 306 13.34 10.92 -25.78
C SER A 306 14.26 9.77 -25.32
N ALA A 307 14.31 8.69 -26.09
CA ALA A 307 15.32 7.64 -25.86
C ALA A 307 16.76 8.18 -25.94
N LYS A 308 17.00 9.26 -26.70
CA LYS A 308 18.33 9.90 -26.78
C LYS A 308 18.68 10.59 -25.47
N ASP A 309 17.71 11.27 -24.85
CA ASP A 309 17.85 11.92 -23.55
C ASP A 309 18.17 10.87 -22.46
N PHE A 310 17.37 9.80 -22.37
CA PHE A 310 17.63 8.69 -21.43
C PHE A 310 19.03 8.06 -21.57
N ILE A 311 19.56 7.95 -22.81
CA ILE A 311 20.90 7.41 -23.07
C ILE A 311 22.02 8.39 -22.70
N SER A 312 21.83 9.69 -22.94
CA SER A 312 22.94 10.67 -22.93
C SER A 312 23.00 11.51 -21.66
N ASN A 313 21.90 11.63 -20.92
CA ASN A 313 21.78 12.47 -19.75
C ASN A 313 22.44 11.83 -18.52
N GLU A 314 23.25 12.60 -17.79
CA GLU A 314 24.01 12.12 -16.62
C GLU A 314 23.11 11.63 -15.48
N LYS A 315 21.85 12.07 -15.41
CA LYS A 315 20.86 11.59 -14.43
C LYS A 315 20.34 10.18 -14.74
N TYR A 316 20.55 9.70 -15.96
CA TYR A 316 20.09 8.41 -16.47
C TYR A 316 21.26 7.51 -16.87
N LEU A 317 21.17 6.81 -18.02
CA LEU A 317 22.25 5.92 -18.49
C LEU A 317 23.54 6.67 -18.81
N GLY A 318 23.46 7.98 -19.05
CA GLY A 318 24.60 8.83 -19.37
C GLY A 318 25.64 8.84 -18.26
N GLY A 319 25.22 8.79 -16.99
CA GLY A 319 26.11 8.82 -15.82
C GLY A 319 26.69 7.46 -15.43
N ILE A 320 26.26 6.37 -16.07
CA ILE A 320 26.65 5.02 -15.66
C ILE A 320 28.07 4.70 -16.14
N LYS A 321 28.82 4.06 -15.25
CA LYS A 321 30.12 3.43 -15.52
C LYS A 321 30.00 1.91 -15.40
N ILE A 322 30.92 1.20 -16.02
CA ILE A 322 30.99 -0.25 -15.98
C ILE A 322 32.44 -0.71 -15.97
N LYS A 323 32.76 -1.68 -15.12
CA LYS A 323 34.04 -2.40 -15.15
C LYS A 323 33.91 -3.64 -16.01
N VAL A 324 34.83 -3.80 -16.96
CA VAL A 324 34.88 -4.95 -17.87
C VAL A 324 36.17 -5.71 -17.63
N LYS A 325 36.06 -7.02 -17.42
CA LYS A 325 37.19 -7.92 -17.20
C LYS A 325 37.38 -8.82 -18.42
N GLY A 326 38.60 -8.90 -18.93
CA GLY A 326 38.92 -9.72 -20.11
C GLY A 326 40.43 -9.72 -20.39
N ILE A 327 40.85 -10.31 -21.51
CA ILE A 327 42.24 -10.26 -21.96
C ILE A 327 42.58 -8.81 -22.32
N SER A 328 43.80 -8.36 -21.98
CA SER A 328 44.22 -6.95 -22.15
C SER A 328 43.92 -6.39 -23.55
N GLU A 329 44.26 -7.12 -24.61
CA GLU A 329 43.98 -6.71 -25.99
C GLU A 329 42.47 -6.60 -26.31
N GLN A 330 41.64 -7.50 -25.76
CA GLN A 330 40.19 -7.47 -25.96
C GLN A 330 39.54 -6.27 -25.27
N VAL A 331 39.99 -5.97 -24.06
CA VAL A 331 39.45 -4.86 -23.26
C VAL A 331 39.89 -3.52 -23.84
N GLU A 332 41.08 -3.42 -24.44
CA GLU A 332 41.48 -2.24 -25.21
C GLU A 332 40.66 -2.06 -26.49
N ASN A 333 40.33 -3.15 -27.19
CA ASN A 333 39.67 -3.14 -28.49
C ASN A 333 38.38 -4.00 -28.51
N LEU A 334 37.33 -3.46 -27.87
CA LEU A 334 36.02 -4.10 -27.82
C LEU A 334 35.35 -4.15 -29.22
N LEU A 335 34.92 -5.35 -29.62
CA LEU A 335 34.08 -5.57 -30.80
C LEU A 335 32.67 -5.01 -30.59
N GLN A 336 31.95 -4.75 -31.68
CA GLN A 336 30.57 -4.23 -31.59
C GLN A 336 29.62 -5.21 -30.87
N THR A 337 29.80 -6.51 -31.05
CA THR A 337 29.04 -7.56 -30.35
C THR A 337 29.31 -7.55 -28.85
N GLU A 338 30.58 -7.40 -28.45
CA GLU A 338 31.01 -7.29 -27.05
C GLU A 338 30.45 -6.02 -26.41
N LYS A 339 30.53 -4.87 -27.09
CA LYS A 339 29.91 -3.61 -26.66
C LYS A 339 28.40 -3.76 -26.46
N LEU A 340 27.71 -4.47 -27.35
CA LEU A 340 26.28 -4.72 -27.25
C LEU A 340 25.94 -5.60 -26.04
N SER A 341 26.72 -6.64 -25.78
CA SER A 341 26.54 -7.51 -24.60
C SER A 341 26.76 -6.75 -23.29
N ILE A 342 27.79 -5.90 -23.22
CA ILE A 342 28.05 -5.04 -22.05
C ILE A 342 26.88 -4.08 -21.84
N ALA A 343 26.42 -3.39 -22.89
CA ALA A 343 25.30 -2.47 -22.79
C ALA A 343 24.01 -3.19 -22.36
N GLY A 344 23.74 -4.37 -22.94
CA GLY A 344 22.58 -5.20 -22.58
C GLY A 344 22.59 -5.63 -21.12
N PHE A 345 23.75 -6.01 -20.58
CA PHE A 345 23.90 -6.36 -19.17
C PHE A 345 23.55 -5.21 -18.22
N VAL A 346 24.08 -4.02 -18.48
CA VAL A 346 23.79 -2.84 -17.65
C VAL A 346 22.31 -2.46 -17.75
N ILE A 347 21.76 -2.40 -18.96
CA ILE A 347 20.36 -2.06 -19.20
C ILE A 347 19.42 -3.05 -18.52
N ASP A 348 19.67 -4.35 -18.65
CA ASP A 348 18.85 -5.39 -18.03
C ASP A 348 18.80 -5.20 -16.51
N LYS A 349 19.94 -4.99 -15.85
CA LYS A 349 19.99 -4.76 -14.40
C LYS A 349 19.27 -3.47 -13.98
N VAL A 350 19.56 -2.36 -14.64
CA VAL A 350 18.94 -1.06 -14.33
C VAL A 350 17.44 -1.13 -14.50
N LEU A 351 16.96 -1.65 -15.63
CA LEU A 351 15.53 -1.71 -15.93
C LEU A 351 14.79 -2.75 -15.10
N LYS A 352 15.41 -3.87 -14.71
CA LYS A 352 14.81 -4.82 -13.76
C LYS A 352 14.55 -4.17 -12.40
N ILE A 353 15.50 -3.40 -11.88
CA ILE A 353 15.33 -2.68 -10.61
C ILE A 353 14.27 -1.59 -10.77
N ALA A 354 14.38 -0.75 -11.80
CA ALA A 354 13.44 0.34 -12.04
C ALA A 354 11.99 -0.16 -12.24
N SER A 355 11.81 -1.29 -12.94
CA SER A 355 10.49 -1.88 -13.18
C SER A 355 9.89 -2.48 -11.90
N LYS A 356 10.72 -2.98 -10.98
CA LYS A 356 10.26 -3.53 -9.70
C LYS A 356 9.76 -2.44 -8.75
N GLU A 357 10.39 -1.28 -8.76
CA GLU A 357 10.00 -0.13 -7.92
C GLU A 357 8.91 0.74 -8.56
N LYS A 358 8.57 0.48 -9.82
CA LYS A 358 7.52 1.19 -10.55
C LYS A 358 6.17 0.98 -9.87
N LYS A 359 5.58 2.08 -9.42
CA LYS A 359 4.18 2.11 -8.99
C LYS A 359 3.34 2.44 -10.20
N GLU A 360 2.51 1.52 -10.67
CA GLU A 360 1.69 1.76 -11.87
C GLU A 360 0.55 2.76 -11.63
N TYR A 361 0.11 2.88 -10.39
CA TYR A 361 -0.99 3.72 -9.97
C TYR A 361 -0.67 4.42 -8.67
N TYR A 362 -1.47 5.43 -8.35
CA TYR A 362 -1.50 6.10 -7.06
C TYR A 362 -2.93 6.58 -6.77
N GLY A 363 -3.26 6.73 -5.50
CA GLY A 363 -4.51 7.33 -5.06
C GLY A 363 -4.39 8.85 -5.10
N ALA A 364 -5.35 9.53 -5.71
CA ALA A 364 -5.40 10.97 -5.71
C ALA A 364 -5.58 11.50 -4.27
N LYS A 365 -4.89 12.59 -3.95
CA LYS A 365 -5.13 13.37 -2.73
C LYS A 365 -6.41 14.21 -2.80
N GLU A 366 -6.97 14.36 -3.99
CA GLU A 366 -8.26 14.99 -4.25
C GLU A 366 -9.39 13.99 -4.00
N PHE A 367 -10.25 14.31 -3.03
CA PHE A 367 -11.47 13.57 -2.71
C PHE A 367 -12.65 14.28 -3.36
N LYS A 368 -13.36 13.51 -4.19
CA LYS A 368 -14.51 13.98 -4.95
C LYS A 368 -15.80 13.73 -4.20
N THR A 369 -16.74 14.63 -4.39
CA THR A 369 -18.04 14.60 -3.73
C THR A 369 -19.00 13.64 -4.43
N HIS A 370 -19.63 12.75 -3.66
CA HIS A 370 -20.68 11.84 -4.11
C HIS A 370 -21.89 11.93 -3.19
N LEU A 371 -23.10 11.76 -3.72
CA LEU A 371 -24.31 11.67 -2.90
C LEU A 371 -24.36 10.34 -2.17
N ILE A 372 -24.55 10.35 -0.85
CA ILE A 372 -24.62 9.13 -0.02
C ILE A 372 -25.71 8.19 -0.54
N ARG A 373 -26.90 8.74 -0.86
CA ARG A 373 -28.02 7.96 -1.39
C ARG A 373 -27.76 7.25 -2.71
N LYS A 374 -26.79 7.72 -3.50
CA LYS A 374 -26.38 7.06 -4.76
C LYS A 374 -25.39 5.93 -4.50
N ILE A 375 -24.54 6.07 -3.49
CA ILE A 375 -23.58 5.02 -3.10
C ILE A 375 -24.29 3.83 -2.45
N PHE A 376 -25.29 4.10 -1.61
CA PHE A 376 -26.06 3.11 -0.86
C PHE A 376 -27.48 2.90 -1.44
N GLU A 377 -27.66 3.10 -2.75
CA GLU A 377 -28.98 3.06 -3.41
C GLU A 377 -29.58 1.65 -3.41
N ASN A 378 -28.75 0.65 -3.73
CA ASN A 378 -29.18 -0.72 -3.90
C ASN A 378 -29.11 -1.49 -2.57
N ASN A 379 -30.13 -2.29 -2.29
CA ASN A 379 -30.06 -3.28 -1.23
C ASN A 379 -29.03 -4.35 -1.62
N LYS A 380 -28.33 -4.88 -0.61
CA LYS A 380 -27.32 -5.93 -0.82
C LYS A 380 -27.80 -7.23 -0.18
N VAL A 381 -27.86 -8.30 -0.96
CA VAL A 381 -28.23 -9.64 -0.45
C VAL A 381 -26.96 -10.45 -0.22
N LEU A 382 -26.61 -10.66 1.04
CA LEU A 382 -25.50 -11.51 1.45
C LEU A 382 -25.92 -12.99 1.47
N GLN A 383 -25.06 -13.85 0.93
CA GLN A 383 -25.16 -15.30 1.11
C GLN A 383 -24.10 -15.75 2.11
N LEU A 384 -24.55 -16.19 3.29
CA LEU A 384 -23.68 -16.59 4.38
C LEU A 384 -23.87 -18.06 4.72
N ASP A 385 -22.78 -18.77 5.02
CA ASP A 385 -22.84 -20.05 5.70
C ASP A 385 -23.46 -19.83 7.10
N SER A 386 -24.53 -20.56 7.42
CA SER A 386 -25.21 -20.46 8.71
C SER A 386 -24.30 -20.77 9.90
N GLU A 387 -23.24 -21.55 9.67
CA GLU A 387 -22.27 -21.92 10.69
C GLU A 387 -21.10 -20.94 10.80
N SER A 388 -20.96 -20.00 9.86
CA SER A 388 -19.89 -19.00 9.88
C SER A 388 -19.97 -18.09 11.10
N PRO A 389 -18.83 -17.59 11.61
CA PRO A 389 -18.82 -16.57 12.66
C PRO A 389 -19.69 -15.36 12.31
N ARG A 390 -19.66 -14.95 11.03
CA ARG A 390 -20.44 -13.82 10.51
C ARG A 390 -21.96 -14.01 10.62
N ALA A 391 -22.46 -15.24 10.51
CA ALA A 391 -23.87 -15.60 10.69
C ALA A 391 -24.26 -15.86 12.16
N LYS A 392 -23.28 -15.97 13.06
CA LYS A 392 -23.48 -16.27 14.49
C LYS A 392 -23.31 -15.05 15.38
N ASN A 393 -22.37 -14.17 15.05
CA ASN A 393 -22.09 -12.93 15.77
C ASN A 393 -23.23 -11.91 15.58
N MET A 394 -23.24 -10.83 16.37
CA MET A 394 -24.23 -9.74 16.31
C MET A 394 -25.69 -10.11 16.69
N ARG A 395 -25.99 -11.38 17.01
CA ARG A 395 -27.37 -11.81 17.33
C ARG A 395 -28.00 -11.07 18.50
N ASP A 396 -27.18 -10.59 19.43
CA ASP A 396 -27.63 -9.92 20.66
C ASP A 396 -27.63 -8.39 20.55
N PHE A 397 -27.30 -7.83 19.37
CA PHE A 397 -27.27 -6.38 19.16
C PHE A 397 -28.53 -5.93 18.42
N ASP A 398 -29.46 -5.30 19.13
CA ASP A 398 -30.69 -4.76 18.54
C ASP A 398 -30.40 -3.42 17.84
N PHE A 399 -30.40 -3.43 16.51
CA PHE A 399 -30.24 -2.24 15.68
C PHE A 399 -31.54 -1.47 15.45
N GLY A 400 -32.71 -2.06 15.72
CA GLY A 400 -34.01 -1.43 15.45
C GLY A 400 -34.15 -0.09 16.16
N ASN A 401 -33.67 -0.01 17.41
CA ASN A 401 -33.73 1.17 18.26
C ASN A 401 -32.50 2.09 18.14
N LYS A 402 -31.58 1.82 17.22
CA LYS A 402 -30.31 2.56 17.08
C LYS A 402 -30.40 3.54 15.92
N GLU A 403 -30.89 4.76 16.18
CA GLU A 403 -31.04 5.81 15.17
C GLU A 403 -29.71 6.23 14.52
N TRP A 404 -28.62 6.12 15.26
CA TRP A 404 -27.26 6.44 14.80
C TRP A 404 -26.71 5.44 13.78
N PHE A 405 -27.33 4.29 13.59
CA PHE A 405 -26.91 3.27 12.63
C PHE A 405 -27.90 3.20 11.44
N ALA A 406 -27.42 3.48 10.23
CA ALA A 406 -28.31 3.71 9.07
C ALA A 406 -28.97 2.45 8.49
N GLN A 407 -28.31 1.30 8.60
CA GLN A 407 -28.78 0.04 8.02
C GLN A 407 -29.70 -0.73 8.99
N ASN A 408 -30.57 -1.58 8.43
CA ASN A 408 -31.50 -2.41 9.20
C ASN A 408 -30.80 -3.40 10.13
N GLU A 409 -29.70 -3.98 9.67
CA GLU A 409 -28.93 -5.00 10.39
C GLU A 409 -27.49 -5.06 9.85
N ILE A 410 -26.63 -5.78 10.59
CA ILE A 410 -25.25 -6.11 10.20
C ILE A 410 -24.96 -7.56 10.57
N TRP A 411 -24.24 -8.25 9.69
CA TRP A 411 -23.72 -9.60 9.92
C TRP A 411 -22.21 -9.50 9.82
N GLY A 412 -21.57 -9.51 10.98
CA GLY A 412 -20.18 -9.05 11.11
C GLY A 412 -19.28 -9.95 11.93
N THR A 413 -18.02 -9.57 12.04
CA THR A 413 -17.05 -10.27 12.88
C THR A 413 -17.15 -9.85 14.35
N SER A 414 -16.44 -10.55 15.23
CA SER A 414 -16.31 -10.19 16.64
C SER A 414 -15.67 -8.81 16.85
N GLU A 415 -14.77 -8.42 15.96
CA GLU A 415 -14.08 -7.13 16.00
C GLU A 415 -15.04 -5.99 15.68
N GLU A 416 -15.89 -6.19 14.67
CA GLU A 416 -16.95 -5.23 14.31
C GLU A 416 -17.99 -5.12 15.43
N GLU A 417 -18.32 -6.22 16.10
CA GLU A 417 -19.25 -6.20 17.23
C GLU A 417 -18.67 -5.39 18.39
N ALA A 418 -17.39 -5.62 18.71
CA ALA A 418 -16.70 -4.86 19.75
C ALA A 418 -16.66 -3.36 19.41
N PHE A 419 -16.41 -3.00 18.15
CA PHE A 419 -16.44 -1.61 17.69
C PHE A 419 -17.83 -0.98 17.83
N LEU A 420 -18.90 -1.69 17.42
CA LEU A 420 -20.26 -1.17 17.53
C LEU A 420 -20.68 -0.95 18.99
N ARG A 421 -20.25 -1.82 19.91
CA ARG A 421 -20.46 -1.63 21.35
C ARG A 421 -19.73 -0.37 21.85
N PHE A 422 -18.48 -0.17 21.43
CA PHE A 422 -17.73 1.06 21.73
C PHE A 422 -18.46 2.32 21.22
N ILE A 423 -18.96 2.29 19.97
CA ILE A 423 -19.72 3.42 19.42
C ILE A 423 -21.00 3.66 20.20
N ASP A 424 -21.75 2.62 20.52
CA ASP A 424 -23.01 2.72 21.28
C ASP A 424 -22.81 3.42 22.63
N GLU A 425 -21.72 3.10 23.34
CA GLU A 425 -21.31 3.78 24.58
C GLU A 425 -20.93 5.25 24.33
N ALA A 426 -20.29 5.54 23.19
CA ALA A 426 -19.88 6.89 22.83
C ALA A 426 -21.04 7.79 22.39
N ILE A 427 -22.17 7.25 21.89
CA ILE A 427 -23.28 8.03 21.32
C ILE A 427 -23.78 9.12 22.27
N ALA A 428 -23.98 8.81 23.55
CA ALA A 428 -24.48 9.78 24.53
C ALA A 428 -23.54 11.00 24.68
N LYS A 429 -22.24 10.80 24.45
CA LYS A 429 -21.26 11.89 24.43
C LYS A 429 -21.27 12.64 23.10
N LEU A 430 -21.35 11.93 21.98
CA LEU A 430 -21.44 12.54 20.64
C LEU A 430 -22.66 13.44 20.52
N GLN A 431 -23.82 12.99 21.02
CA GLN A 431 -25.08 13.72 21.02
C GLN A 431 -25.01 15.05 21.79
N LYS A 432 -24.00 15.29 22.63
CA LYS A 432 -23.80 16.59 23.27
C LYS A 432 -23.34 17.65 22.26
N LYS A 433 -22.49 17.26 21.30
CA LYS A 433 -21.82 18.16 20.35
C LYS A 433 -22.41 18.14 18.94
N TYR A 434 -22.86 16.98 18.48
CA TYR A 434 -23.31 16.76 17.10
C TYR A 434 -24.84 16.64 17.03
N GLN A 435 -25.43 17.21 15.98
CA GLN A 435 -26.88 17.12 15.71
C GLN A 435 -27.22 15.87 14.89
N ASP A 436 -26.39 15.56 13.89
CA ASP A 436 -26.53 14.38 13.05
C ASP A 436 -25.37 13.43 13.38
N ILE A 437 -25.71 12.17 13.64
CA ILE A 437 -24.75 11.09 13.88
C ILE A 437 -25.21 9.91 13.03
N ALA A 438 -24.41 9.52 12.05
CA ALA A 438 -24.74 8.42 11.16
C ALA A 438 -23.53 7.52 10.92
N LEU A 439 -23.59 6.29 11.43
CA LEU A 439 -22.67 5.23 11.11
C LEU A 439 -23.25 4.35 10.00
N LEU A 440 -22.48 4.17 8.94
CA LEU A 440 -22.79 3.27 7.83
C LEU A 440 -21.71 2.20 7.77
N ARG A 441 -22.14 0.94 7.68
CA ARG A 441 -21.29 -0.19 7.31
C ARG A 441 -21.11 -0.16 5.79
N ASN A 442 -19.86 -0.14 5.34
CA ASN A 442 -19.56 -0.01 3.92
C ASN A 442 -19.94 -1.27 3.12
N GLU A 443 -19.70 -2.50 3.60
CA GLU A 443 -20.02 -3.74 2.84
C GLU A 443 -19.60 -3.70 1.35
N GLN A 444 -18.50 -3.01 1.04
CA GLN A 444 -18.00 -2.75 -0.32
C GLN A 444 -18.87 -1.85 -1.22
N PHE A 445 -19.78 -1.05 -0.67
CA PHE A 445 -20.52 0.00 -1.41
C PHE A 445 -19.58 1.05 -2.02
N PHE A 446 -18.46 1.35 -1.37
CA PHE A 446 -17.41 2.23 -1.89
C PHE A 446 -16.01 1.76 -1.49
N LYS A 447 -15.02 2.33 -2.16
CA LYS A 447 -13.60 2.15 -1.87
C LYS A 447 -12.86 3.48 -1.92
N ILE A 448 -11.69 3.50 -1.29
CA ILE A 448 -10.69 4.55 -1.41
C ILE A 448 -9.37 3.92 -1.85
N TYR A 449 -8.42 4.73 -2.31
CA TYR A 449 -7.16 4.26 -2.88
C TYR A 449 -5.97 4.81 -2.10
N SER A 450 -4.97 3.98 -1.83
CA SER A 450 -3.74 4.39 -1.16
C SER A 450 -3.02 5.47 -1.95
N PHE A 451 -2.54 6.51 -1.29
CA PHE A 451 -1.81 7.59 -1.97
C PHE A 451 -0.50 7.10 -2.59
N ASP A 452 0.06 6.01 -2.08
CA ASP A 452 1.37 5.51 -2.50
C ASP A 452 1.31 4.75 -3.83
N ASN A 453 0.57 3.65 -3.89
CA ASN A 453 0.54 2.73 -5.03
C ASN A 453 -0.87 2.55 -5.63
N GLY A 454 -1.86 3.29 -5.13
CA GLY A 454 -3.23 3.22 -5.63
C GLY A 454 -3.88 1.87 -5.36
N GLU A 455 -3.44 1.18 -4.31
CA GLU A 455 -4.09 -0.02 -3.79
C GLU A 455 -5.45 0.37 -3.21
N PRO A 456 -6.53 -0.27 -3.66
CA PRO A 456 -7.86 -0.02 -3.15
C PRO A 456 -8.06 -0.63 -1.77
N PHE A 457 -8.77 0.11 -0.95
CA PHE A 457 -9.14 -0.22 0.39
C PHE A 457 -10.64 0.05 0.57
N TYR A 458 -11.31 -0.88 1.23
CA TYR A 458 -12.72 -0.80 1.59
C TYR A 458 -12.80 -0.65 3.11
N PRO A 459 -12.76 0.58 3.65
CA PRO A 459 -12.92 0.78 5.07
C PRO A 459 -14.23 0.14 5.52
N ASP A 460 -14.16 -0.58 6.61
CA ASP A 460 -15.28 -1.30 7.18
C ASP A 460 -16.48 -0.39 7.49
N PHE A 461 -16.24 0.75 8.12
CA PHE A 461 -17.28 1.73 8.46
C PHE A 461 -16.91 3.13 8.04
N VAL A 462 -17.95 3.95 7.86
CA VAL A 462 -17.85 5.40 7.77
C VAL A 462 -18.81 6.04 8.77
N LEU A 463 -18.29 6.92 9.61
CA LEU A 463 -19.05 7.71 10.57
C LEU A 463 -19.15 9.15 10.08
N PHE A 464 -20.37 9.65 10.03
CA PHE A 464 -20.67 11.05 9.73
C PHE A 464 -21.17 11.77 10.96
N LEU A 465 -20.63 12.97 11.19
CA LEU A 465 -21.03 13.84 12.29
C LEU A 465 -21.21 15.26 11.79
N THR A 466 -22.34 15.90 12.13
CA THR A 466 -22.58 17.32 11.86
C THR A 466 -22.63 18.08 13.17
N GLU A 467 -21.80 19.12 13.34
CA GLU A 467 -21.80 19.93 14.57
C GLU A 467 -23.13 20.67 14.76
N LYS A 468 -23.56 20.81 16.02
CA LYS A 468 -24.74 21.61 16.36
C LYS A 468 -24.49 23.10 16.10
N LYS A 469 -25.27 23.69 15.19
CA LYS A 469 -25.46 25.15 14.95
C LYS A 469 -24.33 26.07 15.48
N THR A 470 -23.26 26.15 14.71
CA THR A 470 -22.21 27.18 14.73
C THR A 470 -22.44 28.18 13.58
N GLU A 471 -21.73 29.31 13.53
CA GLU A 471 -21.75 30.23 12.37
C GLU A 471 -21.25 29.55 11.08
N GLN A 472 -20.45 28.48 11.22
CA GLN A 472 -19.95 27.63 10.14
C GLN A 472 -20.17 26.15 10.52
N GLU A 473 -21.02 25.44 9.78
CA GLU A 473 -21.39 24.04 10.04
C GLU A 473 -20.24 23.11 9.62
N VAL A 474 -19.62 22.41 10.59
CA VAL A 474 -18.53 21.46 10.31
C VAL A 474 -19.10 20.05 10.18
N MET A 475 -18.83 19.40 9.05
CA MET A 475 -19.20 18.02 8.75
C MET A 475 -17.97 17.13 8.76
N TYR A 476 -18.01 16.07 9.57
CA TYR A 476 -16.96 15.09 9.67
C TYR A 476 -17.33 13.84 8.89
N GLN A 477 -16.35 13.31 8.15
CA GLN A 477 -16.39 11.98 7.56
C GLN A 477 -15.21 11.19 8.09
N ILE A 478 -15.49 10.12 8.84
CA ILE A 478 -14.47 9.36 9.56
C ILE A 478 -14.49 7.92 9.05
N PHE A 479 -13.41 7.50 8.41
CA PHE A 479 -13.19 6.12 7.99
C PHE A 479 -12.65 5.28 9.14
N ILE A 480 -13.22 4.09 9.34
CA ILE A 480 -12.94 3.23 10.49
C ILE A 480 -12.80 1.78 10.04
N GLU A 481 -11.80 1.09 10.59
CA GLU A 481 -11.48 -0.32 10.31
C GLU A 481 -11.22 -1.08 11.62
N PRO A 482 -12.18 -1.92 12.06
CA PRO A 482 -11.92 -2.91 13.10
C PRO A 482 -10.94 -4.00 12.63
N LYS A 483 -10.03 -4.41 13.50
CA LYS A 483 -8.99 -5.38 13.17
C LYS A 483 -8.65 -6.32 14.33
N GLY A 484 -8.54 -7.60 13.98
CA GLY A 484 -8.29 -8.68 14.96
C GLY A 484 -6.81 -8.85 15.29
N ASP A 485 -6.57 -9.52 16.41
CA ASP A 485 -5.24 -9.70 17.01
C ASP A 485 -4.30 -10.54 16.11
N GLN A 486 -4.84 -11.36 15.22
CA GLN A 486 -4.07 -12.18 14.27
C GLN A 486 -3.23 -11.34 13.28
N PHE A 487 -3.49 -10.03 13.20
CA PHE A 487 -2.74 -9.10 12.37
C PHE A 487 -1.74 -8.27 13.16
N LEU A 488 -1.61 -8.45 14.48
CA LEU A 488 -0.60 -7.78 15.27
C LEU A 488 0.80 -8.33 14.94
N ASP A 489 1.79 -7.45 15.01
CA ASP A 489 3.21 -7.80 14.92
C ASP A 489 3.76 -8.32 16.28
N ALA A 490 5.05 -8.67 16.29
CA ALA A 490 5.72 -9.18 17.48
C ALA A 490 5.77 -8.18 18.65
N GLN A 491 5.47 -6.90 18.40
CA GLN A 491 5.42 -5.83 19.39
C GLN A 491 3.98 -5.54 19.85
N ASN A 492 3.00 -6.38 19.47
CA ASN A 492 1.57 -6.17 19.71
C ASN A 492 1.06 -4.84 19.14
N THR A 493 1.55 -4.46 17.95
CA THR A 493 1.07 -3.30 17.20
C THR A 493 0.71 -3.68 15.77
N PHE A 494 0.23 -2.72 14.97
CA PHE A 494 -0.03 -2.92 13.55
C PHE A 494 1.08 -2.35 12.64
N GLU A 495 2.16 -1.80 13.21
CA GLU A 495 3.16 -1.03 12.47
C GLU A 495 3.98 -1.89 11.50
N GLN A 496 4.27 -3.14 11.86
CA GLN A 496 4.99 -4.08 11.00
C GLN A 496 4.08 -5.19 10.45
N SER A 497 2.76 -5.01 10.56
CA SER A 497 1.79 -5.97 10.05
C SER A 497 1.68 -5.93 8.52
N LYS A 498 1.21 -7.05 7.94
CA LYS A 498 0.85 -7.10 6.50
C LYS A 498 -0.28 -6.13 6.13
N GLU A 499 -1.06 -5.69 7.11
CA GLU A 499 -2.19 -4.77 6.94
C GLU A 499 -1.81 -3.30 7.21
N ASN A 500 -0.54 -3.02 7.57
CA ASN A 500 -0.09 -1.68 7.95
C ASN A 500 -0.37 -0.62 6.89
N TRP A 501 -0.26 -0.98 5.60
CA TRP A 501 -0.48 -0.03 4.50
C TRP A 501 -1.89 0.60 4.53
N LYS A 502 -2.91 -0.13 5.00
CA LYS A 502 -4.28 0.38 5.16
C LYS A 502 -4.37 1.36 6.33
N GLN A 503 -3.73 1.04 7.46
CA GLN A 503 -3.66 1.96 8.60
C GLN A 503 -2.90 3.24 8.24
N LYS A 504 -1.77 3.10 7.53
CA LYS A 504 -1.01 4.24 7.01
C LYS A 504 -1.88 5.13 6.14
N LEU A 505 -2.65 4.55 5.21
CA LEU A 505 -3.61 5.30 4.40
C LEU A 505 -4.60 6.07 5.27
N LEU A 506 -5.26 5.42 6.23
CA LEU A 506 -6.24 6.06 7.11
C LEU A 506 -5.64 7.28 7.84
N LEU A 507 -4.45 7.12 8.42
CA LEU A 507 -3.76 8.19 9.15
C LEU A 507 -3.27 9.32 8.24
N GLU A 508 -2.98 9.04 6.97
CA GLU A 508 -2.53 10.05 6.01
C GLU A 508 -3.66 10.94 5.49
N ILE A 509 -4.92 10.48 5.51
CA ILE A 509 -6.07 11.20 4.91
C ILE A 509 -6.18 12.62 5.47
N GLU A 510 -6.16 12.78 6.80
CA GLU A 510 -6.38 14.08 7.45
C GLU A 510 -5.41 15.16 6.91
N ASN A 511 -4.12 14.84 6.82
CA ASN A 511 -3.09 15.82 6.50
C ASN A 511 -2.80 15.96 4.99
N ASN A 512 -3.31 15.03 4.16
CA ASN A 512 -2.99 14.98 2.75
C ASN A 512 -4.20 15.12 1.82
N HIS A 513 -5.42 15.26 2.34
CA HIS A 513 -6.59 15.40 1.50
C HIS A 513 -6.82 16.84 1.01
N THR A 514 -7.49 16.93 -0.13
CA THR A 514 -8.12 18.14 -0.66
C THR A 514 -9.53 17.75 -1.09
N VAL A 515 -10.50 18.64 -0.89
CA VAL A 515 -11.89 18.42 -1.31
C VAL A 515 -12.22 19.26 -2.53
N ASP A 516 -13.04 18.72 -3.44
CA ASP A 516 -13.49 19.41 -4.66
C ASP A 516 -14.68 20.35 -4.43
N LEU A 517 -15.32 20.25 -3.27
CA LEU A 517 -16.50 21.03 -2.92
C LEU A 517 -16.17 22.18 -1.97
N LYS A 518 -16.63 23.37 -2.32
CA LYS A 518 -16.67 24.54 -1.44
C LYS A 518 -18.11 24.99 -1.31
N LEU A 519 -18.68 24.89 -0.11
CA LEU A 519 -20.00 25.41 0.21
C LEU A 519 -19.86 26.58 1.18
N GLU A 520 -20.62 27.64 0.96
CA GLU A 520 -20.65 28.77 1.90
C GLU A 520 -21.09 28.28 3.29
N ASN A 521 -20.34 28.70 4.31
CA ASN A 521 -20.59 28.38 5.72
C ASN A 521 -20.60 26.88 6.07
N LYS A 522 -19.97 26.02 5.25
CA LYS A 522 -19.78 24.60 5.56
C LYS A 522 -18.31 24.22 5.42
N ASP A 523 -17.78 23.55 6.44
CA ASP A 523 -16.45 22.96 6.43
C ASP A 523 -16.54 21.43 6.44
N PHE A 524 -15.61 20.77 5.77
CA PHE A 524 -15.58 19.32 5.65
C PHE A 524 -14.26 18.79 6.18
N ARG A 525 -14.33 17.86 7.13
CA ARG A 525 -13.18 17.20 7.72
C ARG A 525 -13.18 15.72 7.41
N LEU A 526 -12.21 15.29 6.60
CA LEU A 526 -12.01 13.88 6.27
C LEU A 526 -10.93 13.32 7.19
N ILE A 527 -11.26 12.23 7.87
CA ILE A 527 -10.39 11.63 8.89
C ILE A 527 -10.37 10.12 8.67
N GLY A 528 -9.21 9.51 8.85
CA GLY A 528 -9.10 8.06 9.07
C GLY A 528 -8.56 7.81 10.47
N LEU A 529 -9.22 6.93 11.21
CA LEU A 529 -8.76 6.53 12.54
C LEU A 529 -7.69 5.43 12.45
N PRO A 530 -6.84 5.26 13.47
CA PRO A 530 -6.10 4.01 13.62
C PRO A 530 -7.08 2.82 13.66
N PHE A 531 -6.58 1.62 13.42
CA PHE A 531 -7.43 0.44 13.49
C PHE A 531 -8.10 0.32 14.86
N TYR A 532 -9.39 0.01 14.87
CA TYR A 532 -10.06 -0.36 16.10
C TYR A 532 -9.66 -1.79 16.45
N ASN A 533 -9.08 -1.99 17.61
CA ASN A 533 -8.77 -3.30 18.14
C ASN A 533 -9.08 -3.30 19.64
N LYS A 534 -9.67 -4.38 20.15
CA LYS A 534 -10.11 -4.45 21.54
C LYS A 534 -8.95 -4.38 22.54
N GLN A 535 -7.80 -4.99 22.23
CA GLN A 535 -6.61 -4.91 23.08
C GLN A 535 -5.96 -3.51 23.05
N LEU A 536 -6.04 -2.83 21.90
CA LEU A 536 -5.49 -1.49 21.68
C LEU A 536 -6.57 -0.39 21.79
N GLN A 537 -7.69 -0.66 22.46
CA GLN A 537 -8.84 0.24 22.50
C GLN A 537 -8.49 1.62 23.06
N GLU A 538 -7.52 1.71 23.98
CA GLU A 538 -7.07 2.99 24.54
C GLU A 538 -6.50 3.93 23.47
N LYS A 539 -5.57 3.43 22.63
CA LYS A 539 -5.00 4.22 21.50
C LYS A 539 -6.09 4.68 20.52
N PHE A 540 -7.04 3.80 20.22
CA PHE A 540 -8.18 4.15 19.38
C PHE A 540 -9.05 5.22 20.04
N SER A 541 -9.35 5.06 21.33
CA SER A 541 -10.18 5.99 22.10
C SER A 541 -9.55 7.37 22.18
N GLU A 542 -8.23 7.45 22.37
CA GLU A 542 -7.49 8.72 22.35
C GLU A 542 -7.60 9.42 21.00
N ALA A 543 -7.39 8.69 19.89
CA ALA A 543 -7.55 9.25 18.55
C ALA A 543 -9.01 9.69 18.30
N PHE A 544 -9.98 8.83 18.64
CA PHE A 544 -11.40 9.12 18.51
C PHE A 544 -11.80 10.36 19.31
N GLU A 545 -11.37 10.47 20.57
CA GLU A 545 -11.60 11.63 21.44
C GLU A 545 -10.93 12.90 20.92
N ARG A 546 -9.71 12.81 20.38
CA ARG A 546 -9.00 13.95 19.79
C ARG A 546 -9.79 14.56 18.64
N PHE A 547 -10.38 13.73 17.80
CA PHE A 547 -11.12 14.18 16.62
C PHE A 547 -12.57 14.55 16.91
N VAL A 548 -13.20 13.79 17.79
CA VAL A 548 -14.65 13.81 17.97
C VAL A 548 -15.07 14.51 19.27
N GLY A 549 -14.22 14.48 20.30
CA GLY A 549 -14.46 15.20 21.54
C GLY A 549 -14.50 16.72 21.33
N SER A 550 -15.19 17.44 22.23
CA SER A 550 -14.82 18.83 22.49
C SER A 550 -13.30 18.89 22.57
N PRO A 551 -12.63 19.97 22.11
CA PRO A 551 -11.21 20.07 22.37
C PRO A 551 -11.08 19.85 23.87
N LYS A 552 -10.43 18.74 24.28
CA LYS A 552 -9.57 18.88 25.44
C LYS A 552 -8.86 20.18 25.12
N LYS A 553 -8.81 21.08 26.08
CA LYS A 553 -7.62 21.88 26.12
C LYS A 553 -6.44 20.89 26.23
N GLU A 554 -6.08 20.14 25.18
CA GLU A 554 -4.78 20.37 24.61
C GLU A 554 -4.65 21.88 24.72
N LYS A 555 -3.68 22.32 25.48
CA LYS A 555 -3.07 23.56 25.07
C LYS A 555 -2.66 23.29 23.62
N SER A 556 -3.59 23.45 22.67
CA SER A 556 -3.30 23.98 21.37
C SER A 556 -2.51 25.18 21.80
N ASP A 557 -1.20 25.08 21.64
CA ASP A 557 -0.31 26.14 21.96
C ASP A 557 -0.93 27.37 21.29
N LEU A 558 -1.59 28.24 22.07
CA LEU A 558 -1.88 29.62 21.68
C LEU A 558 -0.56 30.28 21.22
N PHE A 559 0.55 29.64 21.58
CA PHE A 559 1.87 29.89 21.07
C PHE A 559 2.10 29.57 19.56
N PHE A 560 1.41 28.67 18.87
CA PHE A 560 1.64 28.42 17.42
C PHE A 560 0.48 28.81 16.49
N SER A 561 -0.68 29.22 17.02
CA SER A 561 -1.85 29.57 16.21
C SER A 561 -1.67 30.76 15.24
N ASP A 562 -0.64 31.57 15.47
CA ASP A 562 -0.31 32.81 14.75
C ASP A 562 1.07 32.73 14.07
N VAL A 563 1.63 31.53 13.94
CA VAL A 563 2.92 31.31 13.29
C VAL A 563 2.75 31.39 11.77
N ILE A 564 3.60 32.17 11.14
CA ILE A 564 3.56 32.43 9.70
C ILE A 564 4.80 31.86 9.00
N PRO A 565 4.69 31.47 7.72
CA PRO A 565 5.80 30.85 7.00
C PRO A 565 6.97 31.81 6.72
N GLU A 566 6.72 33.11 6.59
CA GLU A 566 7.76 34.09 6.22
C GLU A 566 7.57 35.44 6.93
N ALA A 567 8.61 35.92 7.61
CA ALA A 567 8.64 37.23 8.27
C ALA A 567 10.09 37.71 8.48
N THR A 568 10.27 38.85 9.15
CA THR A 568 11.58 39.39 9.54
C THR A 568 11.54 39.95 10.97
N TYR A 569 12.69 39.97 11.65
CA TYR A 569 12.83 40.56 12.99
C TYR A 569 12.34 42.01 13.07
N SER A 570 12.57 42.81 12.03
CA SER A 570 12.14 44.21 11.94
C SER A 570 10.63 44.41 12.06
N LYS A 571 9.84 43.36 11.78
CA LYS A 571 8.38 43.34 11.90
C LYS A 571 7.89 42.83 13.26
N GLY A 572 8.78 42.52 14.21
CA GLY A 572 8.41 42.05 15.56
C GLY A 572 8.17 40.54 15.66
N TYR A 573 8.70 39.76 14.72
CA TYR A 573 8.59 38.30 14.70
C TYR A 573 9.92 37.65 15.10
N LEU A 574 9.84 36.53 15.82
CA LEU A 574 11.00 35.70 16.13
C LEU A 574 11.00 34.44 15.28
N PRO A 575 12.16 33.99 14.77
CA PRO A 575 12.26 32.74 14.05
C PRO A 575 12.18 31.55 15.01
N ILE A 576 11.55 30.49 14.54
CA ILE A 576 11.49 29.20 15.19
C ILE A 576 12.51 28.28 14.52
N TYR A 577 13.41 27.71 15.31
CA TYR A 577 14.46 26.80 14.84
C TYR A 577 14.30 25.41 15.45
N ASP A 578 14.91 24.44 14.78
CA ASP A 578 15.28 23.19 15.42
C ASP A 578 16.47 23.41 16.36
N LEU A 579 16.39 22.88 17.59
CA LEU A 579 17.44 23.06 18.59
C LEU A 579 18.78 22.46 18.13
N GLN A 580 18.73 21.32 17.42
CA GLN A 580 19.91 20.68 16.85
C GLN A 580 20.53 21.54 15.75
N ALA A 581 19.71 22.14 14.89
CA ALA A 581 20.20 23.00 13.81
C ALA A 581 20.94 24.22 14.36
N VAL A 582 20.48 24.82 15.45
CA VAL A 582 21.18 25.92 16.11
C VAL A 582 22.49 25.44 16.74
N ALA A 583 22.46 24.31 17.46
CA ALA A 583 23.65 23.77 18.11
C ALA A 583 24.77 23.43 17.12
N THR A 584 24.42 22.86 15.97
CA THR A 584 25.39 22.38 14.95
C THR A 584 25.80 23.44 13.92
N SER A 585 25.11 24.59 13.87
CA SER A 585 25.38 25.68 12.92
C SER A 585 26.81 26.19 12.95
N PHE A 586 27.44 26.18 14.12
CA PHE A 586 28.84 26.57 14.30
C PHE A 586 29.79 25.62 13.56
N ARG A 587 29.61 24.31 13.73
CA ARG A 587 30.44 23.29 13.07
C ARG A 587 30.22 23.24 11.56
N GLU A 588 28.98 23.39 11.13
CA GLU A 588 28.62 23.31 9.72
C GLU A 588 28.84 24.62 8.94
N GLN A 589 29.09 25.74 9.64
CA GLN A 589 29.15 27.09 9.06
C GLN A 589 27.92 27.42 8.21
N LYS A 590 26.75 26.97 8.64
CA LYS A 590 25.46 27.16 7.94
C LYS A 590 24.48 27.89 8.84
N THR A 591 23.65 28.74 8.23
CA THR A 591 22.51 29.33 8.91
C THR A 591 21.44 28.26 9.15
N PRO A 592 20.92 28.09 10.38
CA PRO A 592 19.84 27.16 10.67
C PRO A 592 18.60 27.44 9.79
N THR A 593 17.95 26.37 9.31
CA THR A 593 16.71 26.50 8.55
C THR A 593 15.56 26.95 9.46
N ILE A 594 14.85 28.01 9.08
CA ILE A 594 13.71 28.54 9.83
C ILE A 594 12.49 27.64 9.60
N LYS A 595 11.86 27.16 10.68
CA LYS A 595 10.61 26.37 10.62
C LYS A 595 9.35 27.24 10.54
N GLY A 596 9.45 28.50 10.95
CA GLY A 596 8.37 29.48 10.90
C GLY A 596 8.71 30.72 11.73
N TRP A 597 7.81 31.70 11.71
CA TRP A 597 7.97 32.97 12.41
C TRP A 597 6.81 33.21 13.38
N LYS A 598 7.13 33.49 14.65
CA LYS A 598 6.16 33.73 15.72
C LYS A 598 6.08 35.24 16.02
N PRO A 599 4.92 35.89 15.92
CA PRO A 599 4.76 37.27 16.39
C PRO A 599 4.93 37.34 17.90
N MET A 600 5.69 38.33 18.37
CA MET A 600 5.92 38.56 19.79
C MET A 600 5.29 39.87 20.24
N ARG A 601 4.62 39.84 21.40
CA ARG A 601 4.05 41.06 22.02
C ARG A 601 5.13 42.05 22.46
N LYS A 602 6.35 41.57 22.72
CA LYS A 602 7.52 42.38 23.08
C LYS A 602 8.48 42.42 21.89
N LYS A 603 9.13 43.56 21.66
CA LYS A 603 10.20 43.68 20.66
C LYS A 603 11.49 43.08 21.19
N PHE A 604 12.13 42.25 20.38
CA PHE A 604 13.44 41.65 20.65
C PHE A 604 14.48 42.17 19.65
N LYS A 605 15.76 42.15 20.04
CA LYS A 605 16.88 42.43 19.12
C LYS A 605 17.17 41.18 18.28
N GLU A 606 17.94 41.37 17.22
CA GLU A 606 18.46 40.25 16.42
C GLU A 606 19.31 39.30 17.28
N GLY A 607 19.20 38.00 17.01
CA GLY A 607 19.85 36.93 17.79
C GLY A 607 18.94 36.22 18.79
N TYR A 608 17.68 36.64 18.95
CA TYR A 608 16.69 35.89 19.74
C TYR A 608 15.93 34.87 18.87
N PHE A 609 15.66 33.69 19.39
CA PHE A 609 14.92 32.67 18.64
C PHE A 609 14.15 31.74 19.58
N ILE A 610 13.22 30.99 19.00
CA ILE A 610 12.39 30.02 19.73
C ILE A 610 12.78 28.61 19.28
N ALA A 611 12.94 27.71 20.26
CA ALA A 611 13.17 26.29 19.99
C ALA A 611 12.51 25.43 21.08
N GLN A 612 12.12 24.22 20.72
CA GLN A 612 11.57 23.25 21.66
C GLN A 612 12.72 22.51 22.35
N VAL A 613 12.63 22.39 23.68
CA VAL A 613 13.56 21.60 24.48
C VAL A 613 12.99 20.20 24.66
N VAL A 614 13.81 19.20 24.39
CA VAL A 614 13.50 17.78 24.57
C VAL A 614 14.43 17.20 25.62
N GLY A 615 13.88 16.44 26.55
CA GLY A 615 14.58 15.81 27.65
C GLY A 615 14.24 16.41 29.02
N LYS A 616 14.46 15.61 30.06
CA LYS A 616 14.10 15.85 31.47
C LYS A 616 15.28 16.32 32.33
N SER A 617 16.48 16.41 31.76
CA SER A 617 17.70 16.81 32.50
C SER A 617 17.66 18.20 33.14
N MET A 618 16.76 19.08 32.69
CA MET A 618 16.60 20.44 33.23
C MET A 618 15.32 20.61 34.07
N GLU A 619 14.63 19.53 34.42
CA GLU A 619 13.50 19.60 35.34
C GLU A 619 13.94 20.01 36.75
N SER A 620 13.25 20.89 37.46
CA SER A 620 11.95 21.52 37.17
C SER A 620 12.03 22.87 36.43
N THR A 621 13.24 23.36 36.12
CA THR A 621 13.43 24.68 35.50
C THR A 621 12.89 24.75 34.07
N ILE A 622 13.15 23.70 33.29
CA ILE A 622 12.63 23.52 31.92
C ILE A 622 12.02 22.13 31.87
N SER A 623 10.70 22.03 31.71
CA SER A 623 10.02 20.76 31.53
C SER A 623 10.25 20.21 30.12
N ASP A 624 10.27 18.88 29.99
CA ASP A 624 10.31 18.21 28.69
C ASP A 624 9.17 18.71 27.77
N GLY A 625 9.51 18.96 26.50
CA GLY A 625 8.61 19.49 25.47
C GLY A 625 8.39 21.01 25.49
N SER A 626 8.99 21.76 26.44
CA SER A 626 8.77 23.20 26.56
C SER A 626 9.33 23.99 25.38
N TRP A 627 8.59 24.99 24.91
CA TRP A 627 9.08 25.98 23.96
C TRP A 627 9.76 27.12 24.70
N CYS A 628 11.04 27.33 24.39
CA CYS A 628 11.88 28.25 25.13
C CYS A 628 12.40 29.37 24.22
N LEU A 629 12.53 30.56 24.82
CA LEU A 629 13.22 31.68 24.23
C LEU A 629 14.72 31.54 24.49
N PHE A 630 15.49 31.61 23.42
CA PHE A 630 16.95 31.62 23.47
C PHE A 630 17.50 32.90 22.87
N ARG A 631 18.73 33.23 23.25
CA ARG A 631 19.54 34.28 22.65
C ARG A 631 20.87 33.69 22.22
N THR A 632 21.25 33.88 20.95
CA THR A 632 22.58 33.50 20.43
C THR A 632 23.67 34.09 21.31
N ASP A 633 24.72 33.32 21.54
CA ASP A 633 25.80 33.71 22.42
C ASP A 633 26.52 35.00 21.93
N GLN A 634 26.74 35.97 22.82
CA GLN A 634 27.31 37.30 22.47
C GLN A 634 28.64 37.60 23.19
N GLY A 635 29.24 36.66 23.92
CA GLY A 635 30.39 36.95 24.77
C GLY A 635 30.03 37.21 26.24
N GLY A 636 31.03 37.25 27.12
CA GLY A 636 30.87 37.56 28.55
C GLY A 636 30.91 36.35 29.50
N SER A 637 30.55 36.55 30.78
CA SER A 637 30.47 35.43 31.73
C SER A 637 29.15 34.68 31.56
N ARG A 638 29.22 33.36 31.36
CA ARG A 638 28.06 32.46 31.34
C ARG A 638 27.91 31.66 32.65
N ASN A 639 28.77 31.95 33.65
CA ASN A 639 28.73 31.23 34.92
C ASN A 639 27.37 31.41 35.61
N GLY A 640 26.72 30.29 35.92
CA GLY A 640 25.38 30.22 36.52
C GLY A 640 24.22 30.27 35.52
N LYS A 641 24.47 30.59 34.24
CA LYS A 641 23.43 30.63 33.20
C LYS A 641 23.13 29.24 32.65
N ILE A 642 21.91 29.07 32.14
CA ILE A 642 21.54 27.89 31.35
C ILE A 642 21.88 28.16 29.90
N VAL A 643 22.60 27.24 29.27
CA VAL A 643 23.14 27.42 27.92
C VAL A 643 22.94 26.16 27.08
N LEU A 644 22.72 26.37 25.78
CA LEU A 644 22.81 25.35 24.75
C LEU A 644 24.26 25.25 24.32
N VAL A 645 24.85 24.06 24.47
CA VAL A 645 26.25 23.82 24.16
C VAL A 645 26.40 22.65 23.20
N GLU A 646 27.31 22.77 22.25
CA GLU A 646 27.76 21.68 21.38
C GLU A 646 29.18 21.30 21.79
N SER A 647 29.45 20.01 21.94
CA SER A 647 30.81 19.53 22.20
C SER A 647 31.04 18.12 21.69
N ARG A 648 32.20 17.89 21.06
CA ARG A 648 32.61 16.56 20.59
C ARG A 648 32.87 15.56 21.73
N ARG A 649 33.06 16.06 22.96
CA ARG A 649 33.29 15.24 24.16
C ARG A 649 32.03 15.02 24.99
N VAL A 650 30.90 15.58 24.57
CA VAL A 650 29.64 15.48 25.28
C VAL A 650 28.64 14.78 24.39
N THR A 651 28.22 13.60 24.82
CA THR A 651 26.99 12.98 24.35
C THR A 651 25.96 13.17 25.45
N ASP A 652 24.85 13.80 25.13
CA ASP A 652 23.76 13.96 26.07
C ASP A 652 23.24 12.57 26.48
N PRO A 653 23.24 12.22 27.78
CA PRO A 653 22.92 10.87 28.22
C PRO A 653 21.49 10.42 27.91
N GLU A 654 20.59 11.38 27.69
CA GLU A 654 19.16 11.15 27.48
C GLU A 654 18.82 11.07 25.99
N THR A 655 19.33 12.02 25.20
CA THR A 655 19.01 12.15 23.78
C THR A 655 20.04 11.51 22.85
N GLN A 656 21.21 11.11 23.38
CA GLN A 656 22.37 10.61 22.64
C GLN A 656 22.94 11.61 21.60
N GLN A 657 22.57 12.89 21.69
CA GLN A 657 23.01 13.94 20.77
C GLN A 657 24.32 14.60 21.24
N SER A 658 25.08 15.19 20.32
CA SER A 658 26.36 15.88 20.61
C SER A 658 26.20 17.32 21.11
N PHE A 659 25.00 17.67 21.57
CA PHE A 659 24.68 18.95 22.17
C PHE A 659 23.76 18.75 23.38
N THR A 660 23.75 19.70 24.31
CA THR A 660 22.93 19.62 25.51
C THR A 660 22.58 21.00 26.05
N ILE A 661 21.51 21.09 26.85
CA ILE A 661 21.17 22.27 27.63
C ILE A 661 21.49 22.00 29.09
N LYS A 662 22.37 22.80 29.68
CA LYS A 662 22.81 22.66 31.08
C LYS A 662 23.17 24.00 31.69
N ARG A 663 23.24 24.05 33.02
CA ARG A 663 23.76 25.20 33.75
C ARG A 663 25.29 25.21 33.66
N TYR A 664 25.85 26.30 33.15
CA TYR A 664 27.27 26.42 32.89
C TYR A 664 28.03 26.99 34.08
N LYS A 665 29.18 26.38 34.40
CA LYS A 665 30.16 26.92 35.33
C LYS A 665 31.57 26.66 34.79
N SER A 666 32.41 27.67 34.81
CA SER A 666 33.81 27.59 34.41
C SER A 666 34.73 28.05 35.52
N GLU A 667 35.83 27.32 35.68
CA GLU A 667 36.98 27.69 36.49
C GLU A 667 38.11 28.12 35.54
N LYS A 668 38.70 29.28 35.79
CA LYS A 668 39.82 29.82 35.01
C LYS A 668 41.06 29.91 35.91
N ARG A 669 42.23 29.56 35.37
CA ARG A 669 43.52 29.83 36.01
C ARG A 669 44.20 30.96 35.26
N GLN A 670 44.55 32.01 35.99
CA GLN A 670 45.26 33.18 35.48
C GLN A 670 46.76 32.96 35.69
N PHE A 671 47.55 33.18 34.65
CA PHE A 671 49.01 33.16 34.73
C PHE A 671 49.55 34.57 35.04
N LYS A 672 50.82 34.65 35.45
CA LYS A 672 51.48 35.91 35.86
C LYS A 672 51.64 36.92 34.70
N ASP A 673 51.35 36.52 33.48
CA ASP A 673 51.49 37.28 32.22
C ASP A 673 50.14 37.75 31.66
N GLU A 674 49.10 37.85 32.49
CA GLU A 674 47.73 38.24 32.13
C GLU A 674 46.98 37.29 31.19
N THR A 675 47.56 36.15 30.81
CA THR A 675 46.84 35.10 30.07
C THR A 675 46.00 34.22 30.99
N TRP A 676 44.83 33.77 30.52
CA TRP A 676 43.94 32.89 31.26
C TRP A 676 43.55 31.67 30.43
N ILE A 677 43.45 30.50 31.07
CA ILE A 677 42.94 29.27 30.43
C ILE A 677 41.74 28.73 31.21
N HIS A 678 40.77 28.14 30.49
CA HIS A 678 39.72 27.32 31.11
C HIS A 678 40.33 26.03 31.65
N THR A 679 40.47 25.91 32.97
CA THR A 679 40.98 24.68 33.59
C THR A 679 39.90 23.61 33.68
N LYS A 680 38.64 24.02 33.86
CA LYS A 680 37.50 23.12 34.02
C LYS A 680 36.19 23.82 33.65
N ILE A 681 35.34 23.12 32.89
CA ILE A 681 33.95 23.47 32.61
C ILE A 681 33.06 22.40 33.24
N THR A 682 32.07 22.81 34.02
CA THR A 682 31.02 21.95 34.56
C THR A 682 29.69 22.36 33.94
N LEU A 683 28.99 21.39 33.36
CA LEU A 683 27.63 21.49 32.86
C LEU A 683 26.72 20.72 33.80
N SER A 684 25.97 21.43 34.62
CA SER A 684 25.11 20.84 35.64
C SER A 684 23.67 20.73 35.16
N PRO A 685 23.03 19.55 35.27
CA PRO A 685 21.58 19.44 35.14
C PRO A 685 20.90 20.11 36.35
N ASP A 686 19.71 20.65 36.14
CA ASP A 686 18.88 21.10 37.26
C ASP A 686 18.11 19.91 37.88
N ASN A 687 17.92 18.82 37.11
CA ASN A 687 17.33 17.58 37.59
C ASN A 687 18.40 16.71 38.27
N LYS A 688 18.22 16.43 39.56
CA LYS A 688 19.16 15.68 40.41
C LYS A 688 19.34 14.20 40.04
N GLU A 689 18.45 13.65 39.21
CA GLU A 689 18.59 12.28 38.69
C GLU A 689 19.74 12.17 37.66
N PHE A 690 20.18 13.30 37.10
CA PHE A 690 21.24 13.38 36.12
C PHE A 690 22.54 13.87 36.77
N LYS A 691 23.69 13.39 36.26
CA LYS A 691 25.02 13.74 36.78
C LYS A 691 25.61 14.94 36.05
N ASP A 692 26.44 15.71 36.75
CA ASP A 692 27.26 16.77 36.17
C ASP A 692 28.17 16.23 35.06
N ILE A 693 28.27 16.98 33.95
CA ILE A 693 29.25 16.73 32.90
C ILE A 693 30.44 17.67 33.15
N VAL A 694 31.61 17.08 33.43
CA VAL A 694 32.83 17.83 33.77
C VAL A 694 33.86 17.67 32.66
N LEU A 695 34.20 18.78 32.00
CA LEU A 695 35.21 18.85 30.96
C LEU A 695 36.47 19.55 31.50
N LYS A 696 37.63 18.91 31.38
CA LYS A 696 38.93 19.45 31.80
C LYS A 696 39.82 19.69 30.58
N ASN A 697 40.64 20.74 30.61
CA ASN A 697 41.59 21.09 29.54
C ASN A 697 40.95 21.16 28.14
N VAL A 698 39.83 21.87 28.02
CA VAL A 698 39.05 21.97 26.79
C VAL A 698 39.73 22.94 25.81
N ARG A 699 39.99 22.50 24.58
CA ARG A 699 40.47 23.38 23.49
C ARG A 699 39.30 24.19 22.92
N GLU A 700 39.57 25.40 22.43
CA GLU A 700 38.53 26.32 21.93
C GLU A 700 37.74 25.76 20.73
N ASP A 701 38.29 24.82 19.97
CA ASP A 701 37.64 24.19 18.81
C ASP A 701 36.78 22.96 19.16
N GLU A 702 36.76 22.52 20.42
CA GLU A 702 36.07 21.31 20.88
C GLU A 702 34.76 21.58 21.64
N PHE A 703 34.51 22.83 22.01
CA PHE A 703 33.37 23.23 22.81
C PHE A 703 32.85 24.60 22.39
N HIS A 704 31.56 24.67 22.07
CA HIS A 704 30.91 25.89 21.64
C HIS A 704 29.62 26.11 22.43
N ILE A 705 29.41 27.34 22.89
CA ILE A 705 28.14 27.79 23.46
C ILE A 705 27.35 28.41 22.31
N ALA A 706 26.30 27.73 21.85
CA ALA A 706 25.50 28.20 20.73
C ALA A 706 24.50 29.30 21.17
N ALA A 707 23.90 29.14 22.35
CA ALA A 707 22.89 30.09 22.84
C ALA A 707 22.75 30.07 24.37
N GLU A 708 22.23 31.16 24.92
CA GLU A 708 21.80 31.30 26.30
C GLU A 708 20.27 31.14 26.38
N PHE A 709 19.79 30.34 27.33
CA PHE A 709 18.37 30.26 27.66
C PHE A 709 17.90 31.53 28.36
N VAL A 710 16.72 32.04 27.98
CA VAL A 710 16.13 33.26 28.51
C VAL A 710 14.91 32.95 29.38
N GLU A 711 13.88 32.31 28.82
CA GLU A 711 12.65 31.97 29.53
C GLU A 711 11.87 30.85 28.83
N VAL A 712 10.97 30.18 29.56
CA VAL A 712 9.98 29.26 29.00
C VAL A 712 8.77 30.06 28.51
N LEU A 713 8.37 29.87 27.26
CA LEU A 713 7.25 30.59 26.63
C LEU A 713 5.94 29.80 26.70
N SER A 714 6.00 28.49 26.43
CA SER A 714 4.87 27.57 26.55
C SER A 714 5.33 26.15 26.83
N ARG A 715 4.38 25.28 27.18
CA ARG A 715 4.55 23.85 27.37
C ARG A 715 3.48 23.12 26.58
#